data_AF-A0A935ZJ97-F1
#
_entry.id   AF-A0A935ZJ97-F1
#
_cell.length_a   1.000
_cell.length_b   1.000
_cell.length_c   1.000
_cell.angle_alpha   90.00
_cell.angle_beta   90.00
_cell.angle_gamma   90.00
#
_symmetry.space_group_name_H-M   'P 1'
#
loop_
_entity.id
_entity.type
_entity.pdbx_description
1 polymer ?
#
loop_
_entity_poly.entity_id
_entity_poly.type
_entity_poly.pdbx_seq_one_letter_code
_entity_poly.pdbx_strand_id
1 'polypeptide(L)'
;MPELPLSTTCEVARKTSADPESQPACAPATAAREWPDAAVAHGGAIGRYVVIERVGEGAMGVVYAAFDPDLDRRVAIKLLQPDGEAEAGSMGRARLLREAQALARLADPNVVAVYDVGTCDGRVFVAMEFVRGQTLTQWLAAAPRSREDIVATFVQAARGLAAAHDQGLMHRDFKPDNVMIGEDGRVRVMDFGLARSAGATLPGEPNERELATDPSRSAEPRPRADPSLRSDRELVSDRLRARATVDVIDRSAGLVIGADASGRVDVRLTRTGAMAGTPAYMAPEQHRGLDVDGRADQFAFCVALWEALYGVRPFEGSDRFSLAIAVCSGRRRPPPPEIRVPAHLRRALDRGLAVEPTARFASMHELLAALQPGRTRGPWLAAAALLGLGGLAVASLRPGAADPCADAAASLASVWSPARRDAIATRFTEVSASLGVDTAARVNTALDDYAGRWAALAHDACAATHVRHEQSEQLLDRRSACLHVRRASLASVAARFEQADDAIVHHAADAIAGLPELSRCEDDAALLAAVAPPDDAAVAREVEAVRDALAAAEVDGHLGRYAQAYEDTAVLDTRARAAGYRPLVAEVKALRGDLAQMAGLTADGRRLLEDAAHGALAVGDDALFVRAATELVGTVGLGLSRYDDALAWAGHAAAMLERLHDGDGARAGLAQAMCKVLADKGDGVFALAQCVRALALAQARWGPDSLHTARAHQALGMGYFALGRYAEAEAEFTRVETIVARDKGEHHPDYAQIGNALSATCYHQHGASACLDRFRRVVELTEQALGTEHEGVADVTNNLAIVLVEAGLLDEAERRATRALALRRRDYGDDHPGVGASLVALASVAQARGELQRAATLNDEGLAIYRDTRGPRHPDVAATLHQGASIRLALGDRAGARAQATEALELARELGRPRVEQDELRTLLAATEH
;
A
#
# COMPACT_ATOMS: atom_id res chain seq x y z
N MET A 1 9.90 16.93 63.59
CA MET A 1 10.17 16.23 64.86
C MET A 1 10.22 14.75 64.55
N PRO A 2 11.29 14.00 64.88
CA PRO A 2 12.65 14.35 65.37
C PRO A 2 13.69 14.09 64.25
N GLU A 3 15.01 14.36 64.30
CA GLU A 3 15.98 14.81 65.29
C GLU A 3 17.25 15.31 64.55
N LEU A 4 17.87 16.37 65.06
CA LEU A 4 19.23 16.86 64.72
C LEU A 4 20.30 15.98 65.40
N PRO A 5 21.58 15.95 64.94
CA PRO A 5 22.61 16.85 65.49
C PRO A 5 23.65 17.33 64.43
N LEU A 6 24.02 18.60 64.37
CA LEU A 6 24.93 19.41 65.23
C LEU A 6 26.44 19.12 65.08
N SER A 7 27.12 20.17 64.59
CA SER A 7 28.47 20.65 64.96
C SER A 7 29.67 19.79 64.52
N THR A 8 30.86 20.31 64.18
CA THR A 8 31.53 21.53 64.66
C THR A 8 32.71 21.86 63.72
N THR A 9 32.91 23.16 63.48
CA THR A 9 34.14 23.95 63.25
C THR A 9 35.51 23.22 63.27
N CYS A 10 36.45 23.47 62.37
CA CYS A 10 37.49 24.54 62.34
C CYS A 10 38.54 24.01 61.31
N GLU A 11 39.38 24.75 60.59
CA GLU A 11 39.87 26.10 60.70
C GLU A 11 40.55 26.45 59.36
N VAL A 12 40.46 27.73 59.01
CA VAL A 12 41.02 28.32 57.80
C VAL A 12 42.45 28.79 58.08
N ALA A 13 43.41 28.37 57.27
CA ALA A 13 44.67 29.11 57.11
C ALA A 13 44.53 30.14 55.98
N ARG A 14 44.31 31.41 56.38
CA ARG A 14 44.59 32.63 55.59
C ARG A 14 46.11 32.68 55.30
N LYS A 15 46.69 33.33 54.28
CA LYS A 15 46.38 34.53 53.49
C LYS A 15 47.54 34.67 52.49
N THR A 16 47.32 35.26 51.31
CA THR A 16 48.08 36.40 50.71
C THR A 16 47.63 36.57 49.24
N SER A 17 46.81 37.59 48.94
CA SER A 17 47.16 38.91 48.38
C SER A 17 47.64 38.89 46.91
N ALA A 18 46.79 39.32 45.98
CA ALA A 18 47.04 40.35 44.94
C ALA A 18 45.94 40.33 43.85
N ASP A 19 45.32 41.49 43.61
CA ASP A 19 44.66 41.90 42.36
C ASP A 19 45.74 42.44 41.38
N PRO A 20 45.44 42.75 40.11
CA PRO A 20 44.43 42.23 39.17
C PRO A 20 45.09 41.91 37.78
N GLU A 21 44.29 41.57 36.77
CA GLU A 21 44.68 41.39 35.34
C GLU A 21 45.41 40.09 34.96
N SER A 22 44.63 39.02 34.75
CA SER A 22 44.88 38.10 33.62
C SER A 22 43.65 37.23 33.36
N GLN A 23 43.21 37.20 32.10
CA GLN A 23 42.20 36.25 31.61
C GLN A 23 42.71 34.82 31.83
N PRO A 24 41.91 33.87 32.36
CA PRO A 24 42.33 32.48 32.34
C PRO A 24 41.97 31.88 30.97
N ALA A 25 42.99 31.70 30.15
CA ALA A 25 42.96 30.75 29.05
C ALA A 25 42.72 29.34 29.62
N CYS A 26 41.74 28.62 29.06
CA CYS A 26 41.48 27.23 29.44
C CYS A 26 42.52 26.31 28.77
N ALA A 27 43.27 25.56 29.57
CA ALA A 27 44.29 24.61 29.12
C ALA A 27 43.66 23.30 28.57
N PRO A 28 44.35 22.55 27.69
CA PRO A 28 43.80 21.37 27.03
C PRO A 28 43.99 20.11 27.90
N ALA A 29 42.97 19.24 27.93
CA ALA A 29 43.08 17.91 28.51
C ALA A 29 42.77 16.82 27.48
N THR A 30 43.60 15.80 27.53
CA THR A 30 43.77 14.64 26.64
C THR A 30 42.71 13.54 26.79
N ALA A 31 42.46 12.88 25.66
CA ALA A 31 42.00 11.50 25.40
C ALA A 31 41.26 10.65 26.48
N ALA A 32 40.14 10.09 25.98
CA ALA A 32 39.41 8.88 26.40
C ALA A 32 38.75 8.86 27.79
N ARG A 33 37.41 8.99 27.80
CA ARG A 33 36.54 8.38 28.81
C ARG A 33 35.06 8.40 28.42
N GLU A 34 34.37 7.36 28.88
CA GLU A 34 32.92 7.25 29.07
C GLU A 34 32.30 8.56 29.58
N TRP A 35 31.06 8.83 29.15
CA TRP A 35 30.30 10.05 29.45
C TRP A 35 30.45 10.54 30.90
N PRO A 36 31.11 11.69 31.14
CA PRO A 36 30.89 12.44 32.36
C PRO A 36 29.65 13.32 32.18
N ASP A 37 28.85 13.44 33.24
CA ASP A 37 27.75 14.39 33.37
C ASP A 37 28.06 15.76 32.72
N ALA A 38 27.44 16.04 31.57
CA ALA A 38 27.49 17.35 30.92
C ALA A 38 26.12 18.04 30.96
N ALA A 39 25.38 17.87 32.05
CA ALA A 39 24.33 18.80 32.39
C ALA A 39 25.01 20.12 32.80
N VAL A 40 24.69 21.23 32.13
CA VAL A 40 25.13 22.54 32.61
C VAL A 40 24.55 22.73 34.02
N ALA A 41 25.43 22.77 35.03
CA ALA A 41 25.04 22.83 36.43
C ALA A 41 24.33 24.15 36.75
N HIS A 42 23.58 24.20 37.85
CA HIS A 42 23.04 25.46 38.39
C HIS A 42 24.16 26.50 38.52
N GLY A 43 23.98 27.67 37.92
CA GLY A 43 24.99 28.73 37.86
C GLY A 43 25.97 28.64 36.68
N GLY A 44 25.94 27.58 35.87
CA GLY A 44 26.73 27.46 34.64
C GLY A 44 26.21 28.36 33.51
N ALA A 45 27.08 28.73 32.56
CA ALA A 45 26.74 29.64 31.47
C ALA A 45 26.48 28.90 30.14
N ILE A 46 25.43 29.31 29.41
CA ILE A 46 25.20 28.96 28.00
C ILE A 46 25.19 30.27 27.22
N GLY A 47 26.28 30.58 26.52
CA GLY A 47 26.48 31.93 25.99
C GLY A 47 26.51 32.96 27.13
N ARG A 48 25.63 33.97 27.08
CA ARG A 48 25.46 34.98 28.15
C ARG A 48 24.52 34.57 29.27
N TYR A 49 23.78 33.47 29.09
CA TYR A 49 22.69 33.11 29.98
C TYR A 49 23.18 32.23 31.13
N VAL A 50 22.70 32.50 32.34
CA VAL A 50 23.06 31.75 33.55
C VAL A 50 21.99 30.71 33.84
N VAL A 51 22.34 29.43 33.82
CA VAL A 51 21.41 28.32 34.04
C VAL A 51 20.91 28.33 35.49
N ILE A 52 19.59 28.34 35.65
CA ILE A 52 18.90 28.21 36.94
C ILE A 52 18.59 26.74 37.18
N GLU A 53 17.88 26.08 36.28
CA GLU A 53 17.51 24.68 36.50
C GLU A 53 17.28 23.97 35.18
N ARG A 54 17.39 22.65 35.22
CA ARG A 54 17.01 21.81 34.10
C ARG A 54 15.50 21.61 34.13
N VAL A 55 14.82 22.02 33.06
CA VAL A 55 13.35 21.96 32.93
C VAL A 55 12.90 20.65 32.31
N GLY A 56 13.67 20.11 31.36
CA GLY A 56 13.33 18.85 30.70
C GLY A 56 14.43 18.32 29.80
N GLU A 57 14.28 17.05 29.41
CA GLU A 57 15.12 16.35 28.45
C GLU A 57 14.24 15.68 27.39
N GLY A 58 14.62 15.82 26.12
CA GLY A 58 13.96 15.15 25.01
C GLY A 58 14.95 14.63 23.98
N ALA A 59 14.44 13.92 22.97
CA ALA A 59 15.24 13.30 21.90
C ALA A 59 16.11 14.29 21.09
N MET A 60 15.85 15.59 21.19
CA MET A 60 16.51 16.65 20.42
C MET A 60 17.46 17.53 21.26
N GLY A 61 17.54 17.32 22.58
CA GLY A 61 18.34 18.17 23.45
C GLY A 61 17.79 18.34 24.86
N VAL A 62 18.47 19.19 25.63
CA VAL A 62 18.11 19.51 27.02
C VAL A 62 17.59 20.94 27.09
N VAL A 63 16.48 21.14 27.80
CA VAL A 63 15.88 22.45 28.04
C VAL A 63 16.21 22.91 29.47
N TYR A 64 16.76 24.12 29.58
CA TYR A 64 17.10 24.77 30.83
C TYR A 64 16.25 26.02 31.03
N ALA A 65 15.84 26.29 32.27
CA ALA A 65 15.48 27.63 32.67
C ALA A 65 16.77 28.38 32.99
N ALA A 66 16.94 29.56 32.42
CA ALA A 66 18.12 30.38 32.60
C ALA A 66 17.72 31.84 32.87
N PHE A 67 18.65 32.61 33.43
CA PHE A 67 18.53 34.03 33.63
C PHE A 67 19.38 34.77 32.59
N ASP A 68 18.79 35.77 31.95
CA ASP A 68 19.44 36.70 31.05
C ASP A 68 19.88 37.92 31.86
N PRO A 69 21.18 38.05 32.19
CA PRO A 69 21.66 39.14 33.04
C PRO A 69 21.64 40.51 32.34
N ASP A 70 21.65 40.53 31.00
CA ASP A 70 21.64 41.78 30.23
C ASP A 70 20.23 42.39 30.20
N LEU A 71 19.20 41.55 30.16
CA LEU A 71 17.81 41.95 30.02
C LEU A 71 16.98 41.74 31.31
N ASP A 72 17.62 41.31 32.40
CA ASP A 72 17.02 41.03 33.72
C ASP A 72 15.73 40.20 33.64
N ARG A 73 15.80 39.04 32.96
CA ARG A 73 14.62 38.18 32.74
C ARG A 73 14.94 36.71 32.77
N ARG A 74 13.91 35.90 33.05
CA ARG A 74 13.98 34.43 32.97
C ARG A 74 13.63 33.97 31.55
N VAL A 75 14.43 33.07 31.00
CA VAL A 75 14.29 32.50 29.65
C VAL A 75 14.36 30.98 29.69
N ALA A 76 13.82 30.32 28.66
CA ALA A 76 14.07 28.91 28.40
C ALA A 76 15.17 28.77 27.36
N ILE A 77 16.12 27.86 27.56
CA ILE A 77 17.21 27.61 26.61
C ILE A 77 17.21 26.15 26.24
N LYS A 78 17.01 25.87 24.95
CA LYS A 78 17.11 24.53 24.39
C LYS A 78 18.50 24.36 23.79
N LEU A 79 19.29 23.45 24.36
CA LEU A 79 20.62 23.11 23.88
C LEU A 79 20.53 21.82 23.05
N LEU A 80 20.87 21.91 21.76
CA LEU A 80 20.69 20.82 20.79
C LEU A 80 21.88 19.84 20.81
N GLN A 81 21.59 18.55 20.61
CA GLN A 81 22.61 17.50 20.48
C GLN A 81 23.20 17.48 19.05
N PRO A 82 24.49 17.18 18.86
CA PRO A 82 25.04 16.85 17.55
C PRO A 82 24.66 15.41 17.17
N ASP A 83 23.87 15.24 16.12
CA ASP A 83 23.41 13.92 15.65
C ASP A 83 24.43 13.23 14.75
N GLY A 84 25.29 12.38 15.34
CA GLY A 84 26.14 11.43 14.60
C GLY A 84 27.17 12.03 13.63
N GLU A 85 28.06 11.19 13.11
CA GLU A 85 29.21 11.60 12.28
C GLU A 85 28.82 12.23 10.92
N ALA A 86 27.55 12.16 10.51
CA ALA A 86 27.07 12.66 9.21
C ALA A 86 26.60 14.13 9.23
N GLU A 87 26.18 14.70 10.38
CA GLU A 87 25.72 16.09 10.48
C GLU A 87 26.77 17.04 11.10
N ALA A 88 27.95 16.53 11.45
CA ALA A 88 29.07 17.34 11.93
C ALA A 88 29.69 18.27 10.86
N GLY A 89 29.13 18.32 9.65
CA GLY A 89 29.50 19.25 8.58
C GLY A 89 28.89 20.65 8.74
N SER A 90 29.59 21.68 8.25
CA SER A 90 29.18 23.10 8.30
C SER A 90 27.78 23.37 7.71
N MET A 91 27.32 22.55 6.76
CA MET A 91 26.02 22.68 6.08
C MET A 91 24.80 22.36 6.96
N GLY A 92 24.85 21.32 7.80
CA GLY A 92 23.74 20.96 8.71
C GLY A 92 23.51 22.05 9.75
N ARG A 93 24.61 22.56 10.34
CA ARG A 93 24.62 23.69 11.29
C ARG A 93 24.04 24.97 10.68
N ALA A 94 24.37 25.29 9.42
CA ALA A 94 23.86 26.47 8.74
C ALA A 94 22.34 26.40 8.49
N ARG A 95 21.78 25.20 8.27
CA ARG A 95 20.33 25.02 8.09
C ARG A 95 19.56 25.23 9.39
N LEU A 96 20.01 24.61 10.49
CA LEU A 96 19.44 24.81 11.82
C LEU A 96 19.37 26.30 12.22
N LEU A 97 20.45 27.04 11.95
CA LEU A 97 20.48 28.48 12.22
C LEU A 97 19.47 29.27 11.36
N ARG A 98 19.26 28.90 10.09
CA ARG A 98 18.26 29.55 9.22
C ARG A 98 16.83 29.32 9.72
N GLU A 99 16.49 28.10 10.12
CA GLU A 99 15.17 27.78 10.66
C GLU A 99 14.93 28.52 11.99
N ALA A 100 15.95 28.57 12.86
CA ALA A 100 15.86 29.27 14.14
C ALA A 100 15.73 30.80 13.97
N GLN A 101 16.40 31.38 12.97
CA GLN A 101 16.24 32.78 12.59
C GLN A 101 14.85 33.08 12.00
N ALA A 102 14.27 32.16 11.25
CA ALA A 102 12.92 32.31 10.72
C ALA A 102 11.87 32.30 11.84
N LEU A 103 12.00 31.41 12.84
CA LEU A 103 11.15 31.45 14.05
C LEU A 103 11.34 32.72 14.88
N ALA A 104 12.55 33.26 14.97
CA ALA A 104 12.79 34.52 15.68
C ALA A 104 12.10 35.74 15.04
N ARG A 105 11.71 35.64 13.75
CA ARG A 105 10.92 36.67 13.07
C ARG A 105 9.41 36.49 13.24
N LEU A 106 8.96 35.33 13.72
CA LEU A 106 7.55 35.03 13.93
C LEU A 106 7.10 35.60 15.27
N ALA A 107 6.35 36.70 15.23
CA ALA A 107 5.74 37.32 16.41
C ALA A 107 4.22 37.09 16.39
N ASP A 108 3.76 36.05 17.09
CA ASP A 108 2.34 35.74 17.24
C ASP A 108 2.00 35.37 18.70
N PRO A 109 0.86 35.81 19.25
CA PRO A 109 0.45 35.48 20.63
C PRO A 109 0.33 33.98 20.92
N ASN A 110 0.17 33.16 19.89
CA ASN A 110 0.00 31.72 20.00
C ASN A 110 1.24 30.91 19.60
N VAL A 111 2.40 31.54 19.45
CA VAL A 111 3.71 30.89 19.22
C VAL A 111 4.72 31.37 20.26
N VAL A 112 5.53 30.44 20.78
CA VAL A 112 6.61 30.79 21.71
C VAL A 112 7.63 31.70 21.03
N ALA A 113 7.87 32.88 21.61
CA ALA A 113 8.84 33.84 21.07
C ALA A 113 10.28 33.35 21.23
N VAL A 114 11.05 33.36 20.14
CA VAL A 114 12.50 33.10 20.15
C VAL A 114 13.23 34.43 20.26
N TYR A 115 14.09 34.57 21.27
CA TYR A 115 14.80 35.81 21.56
C TYR A 115 16.22 35.83 21.01
N ASP A 116 16.89 34.69 21.02
CA ASP A 116 18.31 34.59 20.68
C ASP A 116 18.63 33.18 20.18
N VAL A 117 19.62 33.09 19.27
CA VAL A 117 20.12 31.83 18.74
C VAL A 117 21.63 31.97 18.63
N GLY A 118 22.35 31.06 19.26
CA GLY A 118 23.80 31.10 19.29
C GLY A 118 24.43 29.74 19.39
N THR A 119 25.72 29.72 19.70
CA THR A 119 26.47 28.48 19.83
C THR A 119 27.33 28.48 21.08
N CYS A 120 27.32 27.37 21.82
CA CYS A 120 28.10 27.17 23.05
C CYS A 120 28.78 25.79 22.98
N ASP A 121 30.09 25.73 23.15
CA ASP A 121 30.91 24.50 23.06
C ASP A 121 30.64 23.67 21.80
N GLY A 122 30.56 24.35 20.65
CA GLY A 122 30.29 23.69 19.37
C GLY A 122 28.83 23.24 19.16
N ARG A 123 27.94 23.41 20.14
CA ARG A 123 26.49 23.08 20.05
C ARG A 123 25.66 24.32 19.78
N VAL A 124 24.53 24.17 19.08
CA VAL A 124 23.57 25.26 18.85
C VAL A 124 22.62 25.35 20.06
N PHE A 125 22.35 26.57 20.52
CA PHE A 125 21.32 26.84 21.52
C PHE A 125 20.30 27.82 20.98
N VAL A 126 19.06 27.68 21.44
CA VAL A 126 17.94 28.59 21.16
C VAL A 126 17.39 29.09 22.48
N ALA A 127 17.43 30.41 22.70
CA ALA A 127 16.84 31.06 23.86
C ALA A 127 15.46 31.61 23.51
N MET A 128 14.45 31.26 24.32
CA MET A 128 13.04 31.50 24.04
C MET A 128 12.26 31.93 25.28
N GLU A 129 11.01 32.35 25.10
CA GLU A 129 10.08 32.69 26.18
C GLU A 129 9.99 31.54 27.20
N PHE A 130 10.22 31.85 28.47
CA PHE A 130 9.96 30.91 29.56
C PHE A 130 8.48 30.96 29.93
N VAL A 131 7.69 30.01 29.43
CA VAL A 131 6.26 29.92 29.72
C VAL A 131 6.05 29.24 31.08
N ARG A 132 5.59 29.99 32.07
CA ARG A 132 5.11 29.43 33.33
C ARG A 132 3.71 28.86 33.14
N GLY A 133 3.58 27.56 33.27
CA GLY A 133 2.32 26.87 33.01
C GLY A 133 2.54 25.37 32.85
N GLN A 134 1.64 24.72 32.12
CA GLN A 134 1.65 23.28 31.91
C GLN A 134 1.43 22.95 30.43
N THR A 135 1.84 21.76 29.99
CA THR A 135 1.59 21.31 28.62
C THR A 135 0.09 21.01 28.41
N LEU A 136 -0.37 21.01 27.16
CA LEU A 136 -1.76 20.65 26.84
C LEU A 136 -2.08 19.21 27.29
N THR A 137 -1.11 18.29 27.20
CA THR A 137 -1.21 16.93 27.76
C THR A 137 -1.53 16.97 29.26
N GLN A 138 -0.75 17.73 30.03
CA GLN A 138 -0.95 17.88 31.48
C GLN A 138 -2.28 18.56 31.79
N TRP A 139 -2.69 19.54 30.99
CA TRP A 139 -3.95 20.25 31.17
C TRP A 139 -5.19 19.40 30.92
N LEU A 140 -5.14 18.52 29.92
CA LEU A 140 -6.17 17.53 29.63
C LEU A 140 -6.25 16.47 30.75
N ALA A 141 -5.10 16.06 31.31
CA ALA A 141 -5.04 15.06 32.37
C ALA A 141 -5.43 15.59 33.76
N ALA A 142 -5.21 16.88 34.04
CA ALA A 142 -5.39 17.46 35.37
C ALA A 142 -6.85 17.47 35.86
N ALA A 143 -7.82 17.67 34.96
CA ALA A 143 -9.25 17.67 35.28
C ALA A 143 -10.10 17.47 34.02
N PRO A 144 -11.31 16.89 34.13
CA PRO A 144 -12.27 16.84 33.02
C PRO A 144 -12.59 18.23 32.49
N ARG A 145 -12.63 18.38 31.16
CA ARG A 145 -12.87 19.66 30.48
C ARG A 145 -14.19 19.62 29.72
N SER A 146 -14.85 20.77 29.63
CA SER A 146 -15.97 20.90 28.69
C SER A 146 -15.44 20.83 27.26
N ARG A 147 -16.27 20.37 26.32
CA ARG A 147 -15.89 20.29 24.91
C ARG A 147 -15.63 21.69 24.36
N GLU A 148 -16.40 22.67 24.83
CA GLU A 148 -16.28 24.08 24.49
C GLU A 148 -14.89 24.62 24.89
N ASP A 149 -14.40 24.28 26.10
CA ASP A 149 -13.05 24.67 26.56
C ASP A 149 -11.95 23.98 25.76
N ILE A 150 -12.12 22.69 25.44
CA ILE A 150 -11.18 21.93 24.60
C ILE A 150 -11.07 22.61 23.23
N VAL A 151 -12.20 22.83 22.55
CA VAL A 151 -12.22 23.44 21.21
C VAL A 151 -11.64 24.85 21.25
N ALA A 152 -11.98 25.67 22.26
CA ALA A 152 -11.44 27.02 22.40
C ALA A 152 -9.90 27.02 22.57
N THR A 153 -9.37 26.07 23.35
CA THR A 153 -7.92 25.90 23.57
C THR A 153 -7.22 25.46 22.29
N PHE A 154 -7.77 24.46 21.60
CA PHE A 154 -7.23 23.99 20.32
C PHE A 154 -7.32 25.05 19.21
N VAL A 155 -8.37 25.88 19.18
CA VAL A 155 -8.46 26.99 18.23
C VAL A 155 -7.31 27.98 18.42
N GLN A 156 -6.86 28.24 19.64
CA GLN A 156 -5.67 29.06 19.88
C GLN A 156 -4.39 28.38 19.36
N ALA A 157 -4.19 27.08 19.62
CA ALA A 157 -3.05 26.35 19.07
C ALA A 157 -3.04 26.35 17.52
N ALA A 158 -4.21 26.17 16.90
CA ALA A 158 -4.37 26.23 15.44
C ALA A 158 -4.09 27.63 14.86
N ARG A 159 -4.36 28.71 15.61
CA ARG A 159 -3.94 30.07 15.21
C ARG A 159 -2.42 30.21 15.18
N GLY A 160 -1.72 29.64 16.16
CA GLY A 160 -0.25 29.60 16.16
C GLY A 160 0.32 28.82 14.97
N LEU A 161 -0.27 27.68 14.63
CA LEU A 161 0.08 26.92 13.42
C LEU A 161 -0.17 27.72 12.14
N ALA A 162 -1.33 28.37 12.03
CA ALA A 162 -1.69 29.19 10.88
C ALA A 162 -0.71 30.37 10.69
N ALA A 163 -0.35 31.06 11.78
CA ALA A 163 0.62 32.15 11.75
C ALA A 163 2.01 31.69 11.31
N ALA A 164 2.44 30.49 11.72
CA ALA A 164 3.70 29.90 11.25
C ALA A 164 3.63 29.55 9.76
N HIS A 165 2.52 28.94 9.30
CA HIS A 165 2.30 28.59 7.89
C HIS A 165 2.34 29.82 6.98
N ASP A 166 1.78 30.95 7.41
CA ASP A 166 1.81 32.23 6.67
C ASP A 166 3.25 32.76 6.47
N GLN A 167 4.20 32.35 7.31
CA GLN A 167 5.63 32.65 7.19
C GLN A 167 6.43 31.52 6.51
N GLY A 168 5.75 30.51 5.95
CA GLY A 168 6.38 29.35 5.31
C GLY A 168 7.03 28.36 6.30
N LEU A 169 6.69 28.44 7.59
CA LEU A 169 7.22 27.57 8.63
C LEU A 169 6.23 26.45 8.96
N MET A 170 6.69 25.20 8.90
CA MET A 170 5.90 24.02 9.27
C MET A 170 6.38 23.45 10.61
N HIS A 171 5.46 22.90 11.39
CA HIS A 171 5.79 22.31 12.69
C HIS A 171 6.38 20.90 12.56
N ARG A 172 5.76 20.01 11.77
CA ARG A 172 6.17 18.61 11.47
C ARG A 172 6.12 17.62 12.64
N ASP A 173 5.90 18.08 13.87
CA ASP A 173 5.72 17.23 15.08
C ASP A 173 4.67 17.85 16.00
N PHE A 174 3.55 18.34 15.46
CA PHE A 174 2.49 18.89 16.30
C PHE A 174 1.87 17.78 17.17
N LYS A 175 1.81 18.01 18.47
CA LYS A 175 1.19 17.13 19.48
C LYS A 175 0.88 17.93 20.76
N PRO A 176 0.01 17.43 21.66
CA PRO A 176 -0.32 18.13 22.89
C PRO A 176 0.89 18.47 23.79
N ASP A 177 1.96 17.69 23.77
CA ASP A 177 3.17 18.00 24.55
C ASP A 177 3.93 19.23 24.05
N ASN A 178 3.78 19.58 22.76
CA ASN A 178 4.42 20.73 22.11
C ASN A 178 3.54 21.99 22.18
N VAL A 179 2.52 21.99 23.04
CA VAL A 179 1.63 23.12 23.27
C VAL A 179 1.62 23.44 24.77
N MET A 180 1.94 24.67 25.14
CA MET A 180 1.89 25.14 26.52
C MET A 180 0.71 26.06 26.78
N ILE A 181 0.12 25.94 27.96
CA ILE A 181 -0.92 26.83 28.46
C ILE A 181 -0.30 27.60 29.62
N GLY A 182 -0.10 28.90 29.43
CA GLY A 182 0.45 29.77 30.47
C GLY A 182 -0.54 29.97 31.62
N GLU A 183 -0.04 30.39 32.78
CA GLU A 183 -0.88 30.85 33.91
C GLU A 183 -1.80 32.02 33.51
N ASP A 184 -1.45 32.75 32.45
CA ASP A 184 -2.25 33.79 31.80
C ASP A 184 -3.42 33.26 30.95
N GLY A 185 -3.57 31.93 30.84
CA GLY A 185 -4.59 31.27 30.04
C GLY A 185 -4.31 31.27 28.53
N ARG A 186 -3.18 31.83 28.07
CA ARG A 186 -2.81 31.85 26.65
C ARG A 186 -2.12 30.56 26.24
N VAL A 187 -2.52 30.05 25.08
CA VAL A 187 -1.96 28.84 24.46
C VAL A 187 -0.81 29.23 23.54
N ARG A 188 0.34 28.58 23.66
CA ARG A 188 1.51 28.80 22.80
C ARG A 188 2.02 27.48 22.23
N VAL A 189 2.19 27.43 20.93
CA VAL A 189 2.85 26.32 20.23
C VAL A 189 4.35 26.51 20.35
N MET A 190 5.07 25.44 20.70
CA MET A 190 6.51 25.42 20.85
C MET A 190 7.12 24.30 20.02
N ASP A 191 8.45 24.21 19.99
CA ASP A 191 9.17 23.10 19.36
C ASP A 191 8.85 22.87 17.87
N PHE A 192 8.66 23.97 17.13
CA PHE A 192 8.76 23.95 15.67
C PHE A 192 10.09 23.30 15.28
N GLY A 193 10.05 22.35 14.34
CA GLY A 193 11.09 21.34 14.09
C GLY A 193 12.46 21.84 13.61
N LEU A 194 13.11 22.68 14.40
CA LEU A 194 14.39 23.38 14.14
C LEU A 194 15.59 22.48 13.88
N ALA A 195 15.46 21.16 14.00
CA ALA A 195 16.59 20.27 13.99
C ALA A 195 16.56 19.19 12.93
N ARG A 196 15.45 18.90 12.24
CA ARG A 196 15.45 17.80 11.25
C ARG A 196 14.42 17.98 10.14
N SER A 197 14.91 18.12 8.92
CA SER A 197 14.18 17.70 7.72
C SER A 197 15.12 17.52 6.53
N ALA A 198 15.14 16.31 5.99
CA ALA A 198 15.52 16.10 4.59
C ALA A 198 14.46 16.76 3.69
N GLY A 199 14.88 17.28 2.54
CA GLY A 199 14.02 17.64 1.41
C GLY A 199 13.03 18.78 1.65
N ALA A 200 13.48 20.02 1.54
CA ALA A 200 12.60 21.12 1.14
C ALA A 200 13.44 22.10 0.32
N THR A 201 13.44 21.91 -1.00
CA THR A 201 14.01 22.88 -1.93
C THR A 201 13.01 24.03 -2.05
N LEU A 202 13.35 25.20 -1.53
CA LEU A 202 12.60 26.42 -1.85
C LEU A 202 12.85 26.78 -3.33
N PRO A 203 11.88 27.37 -4.04
CA PRO A 203 12.04 27.67 -5.46
C PRO A 203 13.05 28.81 -5.63
N GLY A 204 14.17 28.56 -6.32
CA GLY A 204 15.00 29.68 -6.80
C GLY A 204 16.50 29.54 -6.99
N GLU A 205 17.16 28.38 -6.90
CA GLU A 205 18.60 28.29 -7.25
C GLU A 205 18.97 27.02 -8.05
N PRO A 206 19.93 27.13 -9.00
CA PRO A 206 20.29 26.05 -9.92
C PRO A 206 21.14 24.96 -9.24
N ASN A 207 20.90 23.72 -9.67
CA ASN A 207 21.43 22.49 -9.08
C ASN A 207 22.96 22.37 -9.27
N GLU A 208 23.72 22.28 -8.17
CA GLU A 208 25.17 21.97 -8.15
C GLU A 208 25.42 20.50 -8.53
N ARG A 209 25.14 20.15 -9.79
CA ARG A 209 25.57 18.89 -10.44
C ARG A 209 26.68 19.10 -11.48
N GLU A 210 27.45 20.17 -11.36
CA GLU A 210 28.70 20.37 -12.10
C GLU A 210 29.79 20.83 -11.14
N LEU A 211 31.01 20.30 -11.32
CA LEU A 211 32.21 20.33 -10.46
C LEU A 211 32.21 19.24 -9.35
N ALA A 212 33.17 18.32 -9.25
CA ALA A 212 34.41 18.11 -9.97
C ALA A 212 34.88 16.66 -9.82
N THR A 213 35.41 16.13 -10.91
CA THR A 213 36.34 15.00 -10.98
C THR A 213 37.73 15.41 -10.47
N ASP A 214 38.31 14.68 -9.52
CA ASP A 214 39.78 14.53 -9.39
C ASP A 214 40.16 13.27 -8.57
N PRO A 215 40.89 12.30 -9.14
CA PRO A 215 41.37 11.12 -8.45
C PRO A 215 42.81 11.29 -7.96
N SER A 216 43.02 11.64 -6.69
CA SER A 216 44.30 11.34 -6.03
C SER A 216 44.19 11.36 -4.50
N ARG A 217 44.30 10.19 -3.86
CA ARG A 217 45.09 10.02 -2.62
C ARG A 217 45.26 8.54 -2.27
N SER A 218 46.53 8.22 -2.11
CA SER A 218 47.16 6.92 -1.89
C SER A 218 47.09 6.43 -0.44
N ALA A 219 47.08 5.10 -0.35
CA ALA A 219 47.35 4.16 0.75
C ALA A 219 48.14 4.62 1.99
N GLU A 220 47.79 4.03 3.15
CA GLU A 220 48.70 3.53 4.21
C GLU A 220 47.96 2.53 5.17
N PRO A 221 48.65 1.72 6.03
CA PRO A 221 48.41 0.27 6.15
C PRO A 221 47.71 -0.22 7.45
N ARG A 222 47.13 -1.45 7.39
CA ARG A 222 46.51 -2.16 8.54
C ARG A 222 47.51 -3.07 9.30
N PRO A 223 47.37 -3.29 10.62
CA PRO A 223 48.24 -4.16 11.41
C PRO A 223 47.85 -5.66 11.34
N ARG A 224 48.82 -6.51 11.69
CA ARG A 224 48.90 -7.97 11.53
C ARG A 224 47.92 -8.77 12.42
N ALA A 225 47.47 -9.92 11.90
CA ALA A 225 46.62 -10.90 12.57
C ALA A 225 47.41 -12.02 13.29
N ASP A 226 46.83 -12.51 14.38
CA ASP A 226 47.26 -13.61 15.27
C ASP A 226 46.78 -14.99 14.72
N PRO A 227 47.63 -16.04 14.61
CA PRO A 227 47.31 -17.26 13.86
C PRO A 227 46.88 -18.47 14.73
N SER A 228 45.80 -18.38 15.52
CA SER A 228 45.30 -19.56 16.27
C SER A 228 43.78 -19.80 16.32
N LEU A 229 43.00 -19.16 15.45
CA LEU A 229 41.56 -19.47 15.29
C LEU A 229 41.32 -20.24 13.99
N ARG A 230 40.58 -21.36 14.08
CA ARG A 230 39.97 -22.01 12.89
C ARG A 230 39.33 -20.92 12.04
N SER A 231 39.68 -20.85 10.76
CA SER A 231 39.38 -19.66 9.97
C SER A 231 37.87 -19.39 9.90
N ASP A 232 37.47 -18.17 10.29
CA ASP A 232 36.12 -17.63 10.10
C ASP A 232 35.60 -17.76 8.64
N ARG A 233 36.49 -18.04 7.67
CA ARG A 233 36.17 -18.25 6.24
C ARG A 233 35.35 -19.50 5.93
N GLU A 234 35.58 -20.63 6.61
CA GLU A 234 34.79 -21.85 6.36
C GLU A 234 33.38 -21.72 6.95
N LEU A 235 33.25 -21.06 8.11
CA LEU A 235 31.95 -20.80 8.77
C LEU A 235 31.08 -19.80 7.99
N VAL A 236 31.69 -18.85 7.27
CA VAL A 236 31.00 -17.87 6.41
C VAL A 236 30.56 -18.50 5.09
N SER A 237 31.37 -19.38 4.48
CA SER A 237 30.99 -20.14 3.27
C SER A 237 29.79 -21.06 3.51
N ASP A 238 29.74 -21.78 4.64
CA ASP A 238 28.62 -22.69 4.92
C ASP A 238 27.32 -21.94 5.28
N ARG A 239 27.44 -20.78 5.95
CA ARG A 239 26.29 -19.89 6.23
C ARG A 239 25.76 -19.19 4.98
N LEU A 240 26.64 -18.81 4.05
CA LEU A 240 26.25 -18.22 2.75
C LEU A 240 25.63 -19.28 1.82
N ARG A 241 26.15 -20.52 1.81
CA ARG A 241 25.53 -21.63 1.05
C ARG A 241 24.12 -21.96 1.56
N ALA A 242 23.94 -22.08 2.87
CA ALA A 242 22.62 -22.37 3.45
C ALA A 242 21.58 -21.25 3.24
N ARG A 243 22.00 -19.97 3.18
CA ARG A 243 21.10 -18.82 2.95
C ARG A 243 20.85 -18.48 1.47
N ALA A 244 21.84 -18.63 0.60
CA ALA A 244 21.71 -18.30 -0.83
C ALA A 244 20.90 -19.32 -1.64
N THR A 245 20.47 -20.43 -1.03
CA THR A 245 19.80 -21.53 -1.75
C THR A 245 18.31 -21.24 -2.04
N VAL A 246 17.76 -20.12 -1.54
CA VAL A 246 16.30 -19.95 -1.44
C VAL A 246 15.71 -18.80 -2.26
N ASP A 247 16.49 -17.91 -2.88
CA ASP A 247 15.94 -16.63 -3.38
C ASP A 247 15.13 -16.67 -4.71
N VAL A 248 14.90 -17.83 -5.35
CA VAL A 248 14.43 -17.85 -6.75
C VAL A 248 13.11 -18.55 -6.95
N ILE A 249 12.04 -17.78 -7.20
CA ILE A 249 10.68 -18.32 -7.28
C ILE A 249 9.83 -17.63 -8.32
N ASP A 250 9.02 -18.47 -8.95
CA ASP A 250 8.00 -18.16 -9.92
C ASP A 250 6.99 -17.13 -9.40
N ARG A 251 7.13 -15.89 -9.86
CA ARG A 251 6.18 -14.80 -9.58
C ARG A 251 4.85 -14.96 -10.30
N SER A 252 4.72 -15.88 -11.26
CA SER A 252 3.46 -16.06 -12.00
C SER A 252 2.37 -16.75 -11.15
N ALA A 253 2.76 -17.53 -10.13
CA ALA A 253 1.83 -18.33 -9.30
C ALA A 253 1.59 -17.77 -7.88
N GLY A 254 2.06 -16.57 -7.56
CA GLY A 254 1.56 -15.79 -6.42
C GLY A 254 2.17 -16.02 -5.03
N LEU A 255 3.26 -16.79 -4.84
CA LEU A 255 4.04 -16.71 -3.59
C LEU A 255 5.49 -17.22 -3.70
N VAL A 256 6.41 -16.52 -3.02
CA VAL A 256 7.87 -16.73 -3.02
C VAL A 256 8.32 -17.46 -1.72
N ILE A 257 8.44 -18.79 -1.72
CA ILE A 257 9.18 -19.64 -0.73
C ILE A 257 10.70 -19.34 -0.71
N GLY A 258 11.10 -18.10 -0.41
CA GLY A 258 12.49 -17.71 -0.70
C GLY A 258 12.97 -16.41 -0.11
N ALA A 259 12.05 -15.51 0.20
CA ALA A 259 12.37 -14.31 0.96
C ALA A 259 12.67 -14.70 2.40
N ASP A 260 13.90 -15.12 2.66
CA ASP A 260 14.40 -15.23 4.02
C ASP A 260 14.60 -13.81 4.57
N ALA A 261 13.50 -13.13 4.90
CA ALA A 261 13.48 -12.00 5.81
C ALA A 261 13.71 -12.50 7.26
N SER A 262 14.67 -13.41 7.47
CA SER A 262 15.06 -13.92 8.79
C SER A 262 15.77 -12.84 9.63
N GLY A 263 16.10 -11.70 9.02
CA GLY A 263 16.10 -10.45 9.76
C GLY A 263 14.65 -10.04 9.96
N ARG A 264 14.14 -10.12 11.21
CA ARG A 264 13.08 -9.22 11.70
C ARG A 264 13.08 -8.00 10.79
N VAL A 265 11.99 -7.72 10.08
CA VAL A 265 11.76 -6.35 9.62
C VAL A 265 11.55 -5.55 10.89
N ASP A 266 12.64 -5.38 11.66
CA ASP A 266 12.91 -4.19 12.40
C ASP A 266 12.81 -3.19 11.26
N VAL A 267 11.65 -2.54 11.20
CA VAL A 267 11.56 -1.22 10.62
C VAL A 267 12.47 -0.33 11.48
N ARG A 268 13.79 -0.60 11.42
CA ARG A 268 14.83 0.39 11.42
C ARG A 268 14.67 1.04 10.06
N LEU A 269 13.60 1.83 9.97
CA LEU A 269 13.60 3.07 9.22
C LEU A 269 14.89 3.78 9.65
N THR A 270 15.91 3.50 8.85
CA THR A 270 17.21 4.16 8.77
C THR A 270 17.70 4.76 10.09
N ARG A 271 18.67 4.07 10.73
CA ARG A 271 19.56 4.71 11.73
C ARG A 271 20.45 5.82 11.13
N THR A 272 20.20 6.20 9.87
CA THR A 272 20.83 7.31 9.11
C THR A 272 19.82 8.06 8.22
N GLY A 273 18.57 8.19 8.66
CA GLY A 273 17.55 9.01 7.99
C GLY A 273 16.34 9.21 8.90
N ALA A 274 16.53 9.90 10.01
CA ALA A 274 15.53 10.02 11.06
C ALA A 274 14.21 10.61 10.54
N MET A 275 13.17 9.76 10.40
CA MET A 275 11.79 10.21 10.29
C MET A 275 11.45 11.13 11.46
N ALA A 276 10.96 12.33 11.17
CA ALA A 276 10.61 13.34 12.16
C ALA A 276 9.18 13.12 12.67
N GLY A 277 9.01 13.02 14.00
CA GLY A 277 7.71 13.13 14.68
C GLY A 277 7.38 12.01 15.68
N THR A 278 6.28 12.17 16.40
CA THR A 278 5.67 11.15 17.28
C THR A 278 4.70 10.30 16.45
N PRO A 279 4.94 8.99 16.23
CA PRO A 279 4.20 8.19 15.23
C PRO A 279 2.67 8.22 15.34
N ALA A 280 2.14 8.49 16.53
CA ALA A 280 0.70 8.61 16.78
C ALA A 280 0.01 9.79 16.10
N TYR A 281 0.75 10.87 15.79
CA TYR A 281 0.20 12.11 15.20
C TYR A 281 0.72 12.37 13.78
N MET A 282 1.61 11.51 13.27
CA MET A 282 2.18 11.64 11.94
C MET A 282 1.11 11.52 10.85
N ALA A 283 1.20 12.39 9.84
CA ALA A 283 0.38 12.31 8.64
C ALA A 283 0.84 11.15 7.73
N PRO A 284 -0.05 10.59 6.88
CA PRO A 284 0.30 9.54 5.91
C PRO A 284 1.53 9.85 5.04
N GLU A 285 1.67 11.08 4.56
CA GLU A 285 2.82 11.54 3.77
C GLU A 285 4.13 11.55 4.56
N GLN A 286 4.09 11.77 5.89
CA GLN A 286 5.26 11.65 6.77
C GLN A 286 5.71 10.20 6.90
N HIS A 287 4.75 9.26 6.96
CA HIS A 287 5.06 7.83 6.92
C HIS A 287 5.64 7.41 5.56
N ARG A 288 5.32 8.13 4.46
CA ARG A 288 5.85 7.87 3.11
C ARG A 288 7.26 8.44 2.89
N GLY A 289 7.71 9.35 3.75
CA GLY A 289 8.93 10.13 3.49
C GLY A 289 8.81 11.05 2.28
N LEU A 290 7.59 11.44 1.89
CA LEU A 290 7.34 12.40 0.82
C LEU A 290 7.55 13.84 1.31
N ASP A 291 7.59 14.77 0.36
CA ASP A 291 7.55 16.20 0.68
C ASP A 291 6.29 16.52 1.48
N VAL A 292 6.48 17.25 2.58
CA VAL A 292 5.42 17.62 3.53
C VAL A 292 5.13 19.12 3.41
N ASP A 293 3.86 19.48 3.41
CA ASP A 293 3.39 20.87 3.51
C ASP A 293 2.62 21.11 4.83
N GLY A 294 2.03 22.30 5.00
CA GLY A 294 1.25 22.64 6.20
C GLY A 294 0.03 21.73 6.46
N ARG A 295 -0.38 20.91 5.50
CA ARG A 295 -1.48 19.95 5.67
C ARG A 295 -1.08 18.75 6.52
N ALA A 296 0.22 18.48 6.68
CA ALA A 296 0.71 17.50 7.64
C ALA A 296 0.43 17.97 9.09
N ASP A 297 0.67 19.25 9.39
CA ASP A 297 0.34 19.84 10.70
C ASP A 297 -1.17 19.85 10.95
N GLN A 298 -1.97 20.08 9.90
CA GLN A 298 -3.42 19.98 9.96
C GLN A 298 -3.89 18.57 10.37
N PHE A 299 -3.29 17.53 9.81
CA PHE A 299 -3.60 16.16 10.17
C PHE A 299 -3.27 15.89 11.64
N ALA A 300 -2.04 16.23 12.05
CA ALA A 300 -1.57 16.08 13.43
C ALA A 300 -2.48 16.83 14.42
N PHE A 301 -2.90 18.05 14.08
CA PHE A 301 -3.86 18.84 14.83
C PHE A 301 -5.20 18.12 14.98
N CYS A 302 -5.75 17.57 13.90
CA CYS A 302 -7.00 16.83 13.95
C CYS A 302 -6.90 15.53 14.76
N VAL A 303 -5.76 14.83 14.74
CA VAL A 303 -5.52 13.66 15.61
C VAL A 303 -5.56 14.07 17.08
N ALA A 304 -4.85 15.14 17.44
CA ALA A 304 -4.80 15.64 18.81
C ALA A 304 -6.16 16.17 19.31
N LEU A 305 -6.91 16.88 18.46
CA LEU A 305 -8.25 17.35 18.82
C LEU A 305 -9.25 16.19 18.93
N TRP A 306 -9.14 15.19 18.07
CA TRP A 306 -9.95 13.96 18.18
C TRP A 306 -9.70 13.26 19.51
N GLU A 307 -8.42 13.06 19.87
CA GLU A 307 -8.04 12.45 21.15
C GLU A 307 -8.56 13.25 22.35
N ALA A 308 -8.48 14.58 22.32
CA ALA A 308 -8.99 15.42 23.39
C ALA A 308 -10.52 15.33 23.52
N LEU A 309 -11.26 15.24 22.40
CA LEU A 309 -12.73 15.19 22.41
C LEU A 309 -13.29 13.81 22.76
N TYR A 310 -12.64 12.74 22.29
CA TYR A 310 -13.13 11.36 22.43
C TYR A 310 -12.38 10.55 23.51
N GLY A 311 -11.30 11.08 24.08
CA GLY A 311 -10.45 10.39 25.06
C GLY A 311 -9.63 9.23 24.47
N VAL A 312 -9.76 8.97 23.18
CA VAL A 312 -9.05 7.93 22.43
C VAL A 312 -8.57 8.50 21.11
N ARG A 313 -7.40 8.07 20.64
CA ARG A 313 -6.87 8.47 19.33
C ARG A 313 -7.72 7.90 18.18
N PRO A 314 -7.78 8.58 17.03
CA PRO A 314 -8.53 8.11 15.87
C PRO A 314 -7.92 6.85 15.24
N PHE A 315 -6.61 6.64 15.37
CA PHE A 315 -5.89 5.47 14.84
C PHE A 315 -5.25 4.67 15.96
N GLU A 316 -5.24 3.36 15.83
CA GLU A 316 -4.71 2.42 16.82
C GLU A 316 -3.83 1.36 16.13
N GLY A 317 -2.79 0.94 16.82
CA GLY A 317 -1.89 -0.14 16.42
C GLY A 317 -1.11 -0.62 17.64
N SER A 318 -0.93 -1.94 17.76
CA SER A 318 -0.15 -2.58 18.83
C SER A 318 1.33 -2.20 18.79
N ASP A 319 1.79 -1.71 17.65
CA ASP A 319 3.17 -1.39 17.33
C ASP A 319 3.19 -0.27 16.27
N ARG A 320 4.38 0.27 15.98
CA ARG A 320 4.54 1.39 15.04
C ARG A 320 4.12 1.03 13.61
N PHE A 321 4.27 -0.24 13.22
CA PHE A 321 3.99 -0.71 11.88
C PHE A 321 2.48 -0.86 11.65
N SER A 322 1.77 -1.52 12.58
CA SER A 322 0.31 -1.61 12.54
C SER A 322 -0.37 -0.24 12.61
N LEU A 323 0.18 0.69 13.40
CA LEU A 323 -0.29 2.08 13.46
C LEU A 323 -0.12 2.80 12.11
N ALA A 324 1.04 2.65 11.45
CA ALA A 324 1.28 3.28 10.15
C ALA A 324 0.30 2.76 9.08
N ILE A 325 -0.03 1.48 9.07
CA ILE A 325 -1.05 0.90 8.18
C ILE A 325 -2.42 1.52 8.46
N ALA A 326 -2.82 1.64 9.73
CA ALA A 326 -4.11 2.24 10.10
C ALA A 326 -4.22 3.70 9.63
N VAL A 327 -3.16 4.49 9.84
CA VAL A 327 -3.06 5.89 9.39
C VAL A 327 -3.12 5.97 7.86
N CYS A 328 -2.28 5.21 7.16
CA CYS A 328 -2.14 5.29 5.70
C CYS A 328 -3.34 4.70 4.93
N SER A 329 -4.13 3.85 5.57
CA SER A 329 -5.39 3.35 5.00
C SER A 329 -6.60 4.23 5.36
N GLY A 330 -6.44 5.20 6.26
CA GLY A 330 -7.54 6.00 6.79
C GLY A 330 -8.49 5.21 7.69
N ARG A 331 -8.08 4.01 8.15
CA ARG A 331 -8.91 3.14 9.01
C ARG A 331 -8.93 3.70 10.43
N ARG A 332 -10.01 4.40 10.77
CA ARG A 332 -10.23 4.98 12.09
C ARG A 332 -10.95 4.02 13.04
N ARG A 333 -10.63 4.14 14.33
CA ARG A 333 -11.43 3.56 15.41
C ARG A 333 -12.81 4.24 15.45
N PRO A 334 -13.92 3.50 15.61
CA PRO A 334 -15.21 4.12 15.84
C PRO A 334 -15.18 4.96 17.13
N PRO A 335 -15.72 6.18 17.13
CA PRO A 335 -15.76 7.01 18.33
C PRO A 335 -16.59 6.32 19.42
N PRO A 336 -16.25 6.47 20.72
CA PRO A 336 -17.06 5.94 21.81
C PRO A 336 -18.51 6.43 21.73
N PRO A 337 -19.52 5.54 21.74
CA PRO A 337 -20.91 5.92 21.50
C PRO A 337 -21.50 6.82 22.60
N GLU A 338 -20.91 6.82 23.79
CA GLU A 338 -21.32 7.67 24.92
C GLU A 338 -20.94 9.13 24.71
N ILE A 339 -19.91 9.41 23.89
CA ILE A 339 -19.37 10.75 23.67
C ILE A 339 -19.99 11.36 22.40
N ARG A 340 -20.92 12.29 22.60
CA ARG A 340 -21.55 13.02 21.48
C ARG A 340 -20.73 14.26 21.12
N VAL A 341 -20.20 14.29 19.90
CA VAL A 341 -19.55 15.48 19.32
C VAL A 341 -20.48 16.10 18.25
N PRO A 342 -20.68 17.43 18.24
CA PRO A 342 -21.46 18.13 17.22
C PRO A 342 -21.07 17.75 15.79
N ALA A 343 -22.05 17.61 14.90
CA ALA A 343 -21.84 17.14 13.54
C ALA A 343 -20.87 18.02 12.72
N HIS A 344 -20.81 19.32 12.99
CA HIS A 344 -19.87 20.21 12.30
C HIS A 344 -18.41 19.93 12.68
N LEU A 345 -18.11 19.76 13.97
CA LEU A 345 -16.78 19.38 14.45
C LEU A 345 -16.36 18.02 13.89
N ARG A 346 -17.26 17.03 13.94
CA ARG A 346 -16.99 15.71 13.37
C ARG A 346 -16.63 15.79 11.88
N ARG A 347 -17.42 16.50 11.07
CA ARG A 347 -17.12 16.69 9.64
C ARG A 347 -15.79 17.41 9.40
N ALA A 348 -15.45 18.41 10.22
CA ALA A 348 -14.17 19.10 10.12
C ALA A 348 -13.00 18.16 10.42
N LEU A 349 -13.10 17.35 11.48
CA LEU A 349 -12.11 16.33 11.81
C LEU A 349 -12.01 15.25 10.73
N ASP A 350 -13.14 14.74 10.25
CA ASP A 350 -13.16 13.70 9.20
C ASP A 350 -12.43 14.16 7.93
N ARG A 351 -12.61 15.43 7.53
CA ARG A 351 -11.91 16.03 6.39
C ARG A 351 -10.43 16.31 6.68
N GLY A 352 -10.11 16.83 7.87
CA GLY A 352 -8.71 17.08 8.26
C GLY A 352 -7.88 15.81 8.42
N LEU A 353 -8.54 14.67 8.70
CA LEU A 353 -7.94 13.33 8.78
C LEU A 353 -7.97 12.55 7.45
N ALA A 354 -8.25 13.20 6.32
CA ALA A 354 -8.24 12.52 5.01
C ALA A 354 -6.82 12.00 4.69
N VAL A 355 -6.72 10.82 4.07
CA VAL A 355 -5.42 10.19 3.76
C VAL A 355 -4.63 11.04 2.77
N GLU A 356 -5.25 11.42 1.66
CA GLU A 356 -4.62 12.26 0.63
C GLU A 356 -4.59 13.72 1.08
N PRO A 357 -3.43 14.40 1.08
CA PRO A 357 -3.32 15.80 1.50
C PRO A 357 -4.23 16.73 0.69
N THR A 358 -4.46 16.44 -0.60
CA THR A 358 -5.33 17.22 -1.49
C THR A 358 -6.80 17.23 -1.06
N ALA A 359 -7.26 16.17 -0.39
CA ALA A 359 -8.63 16.04 0.10
C ALA A 359 -8.88 16.79 1.43
N ARG A 360 -7.82 17.26 2.10
CA ARG A 360 -7.93 18.04 3.35
C ARG A 360 -8.35 19.49 3.05
N PHE A 361 -8.22 20.40 4.02
CA PHE A 361 -8.46 21.82 3.76
C PHE A 361 -7.25 22.45 3.08
N ALA A 362 -7.45 23.52 2.31
CA ALA A 362 -6.34 24.15 1.59
C ALA A 362 -5.33 24.81 2.55
N SER A 363 -5.78 25.23 3.73
CA SER A 363 -4.97 25.87 4.77
C SER A 363 -5.51 25.61 6.18
N MET A 364 -4.71 25.95 7.21
CA MET A 364 -5.20 25.94 8.59
C MET A 364 -6.33 26.96 8.85
N HIS A 365 -6.34 28.08 8.14
CA HIS A 365 -7.40 29.09 8.25
C HIS A 365 -8.79 28.53 7.88
N GLU A 366 -8.86 27.70 6.83
CA GLU A 366 -10.12 27.06 6.43
C GLU A 366 -10.60 26.02 7.44
N LEU A 367 -9.69 25.22 8.01
CA LEU A 367 -10.04 24.31 9.08
C LEU A 367 -10.55 25.07 10.31
N LEU A 368 -9.88 26.16 10.71
CA LEU A 368 -10.34 27.02 11.80
C LEU A 368 -11.77 27.54 11.58
N ALA A 369 -12.09 27.96 10.36
CA ALA A 369 -13.44 28.39 9.99
C ALA A 369 -14.46 27.24 10.09
N ALA A 370 -14.08 26.02 9.71
CA ALA A 370 -14.93 24.84 9.79
C ALA A 370 -15.17 24.33 11.23
N LEU A 371 -14.24 24.59 12.15
CA LEU A 371 -14.35 24.25 13.57
C LEU A 371 -15.25 25.22 14.34
N GLN A 372 -15.43 26.44 13.84
CA GLN A 372 -16.37 27.39 14.44
C GLN A 372 -17.80 26.98 14.10
N PRO A 373 -18.76 27.11 15.04
CA PRO A 373 -20.16 26.96 14.72
C PRO A 373 -20.53 28.05 13.71
N GLY A 374 -20.75 27.67 12.45
CA GLY A 374 -21.20 28.61 11.44
C GLY A 374 -22.48 29.30 11.92
N ARG A 375 -22.56 30.63 11.78
CA ARG A 375 -23.86 31.30 11.66
C ARG A 375 -24.53 30.66 10.47
N THR A 376 -25.38 29.68 10.73
CA THR A 376 -26.26 29.11 9.73
C THR A 376 -27.02 30.30 9.17
N ARG A 377 -26.79 30.63 7.89
CA ARG A 377 -27.85 31.24 7.10
C ARG A 377 -28.98 30.24 7.20
N GLY A 378 -30.03 30.64 7.92
CA GLY A 378 -31.13 29.75 8.29
C GLY A 378 -31.68 29.04 7.06
N PRO A 379 -32.20 27.81 7.23
CA PRO A 379 -32.83 27.12 6.11
C PRO A 379 -34.12 27.85 5.75
N TRP A 380 -34.08 28.67 4.71
CA TRP A 380 -35.29 29.16 4.02
C TRP A 380 -35.75 28.19 2.92
N LEU A 381 -35.50 26.89 3.11
CA LEU A 381 -36.01 25.81 2.25
C LEU A 381 -36.34 24.59 3.12
N ALA A 382 -37.40 24.71 3.91
CA ALA A 382 -38.13 23.58 4.46
C ALA A 382 -39.63 23.90 4.40
N ALA A 383 -40.14 24.07 3.17
CA ALA A 383 -41.56 24.17 2.88
C ALA A 383 -41.84 23.63 1.46
N ALA A 384 -41.46 22.38 1.20
CA ALA A 384 -41.97 21.59 0.08
C ALA A 384 -41.79 20.08 0.35
N ALA A 385 -42.22 19.62 1.52
CA ALA A 385 -42.29 18.18 1.83
C ALA A 385 -43.37 17.90 2.89
N LEU A 386 -44.57 18.43 2.67
CA LEU A 386 -45.78 18.03 3.39
C LEU A 386 -46.95 18.18 2.42
N LEU A 387 -47.10 17.21 1.52
CA LEU A 387 -48.35 16.81 0.87
C LEU A 387 -48.04 15.56 0.02
N GLY A 388 -48.39 14.39 0.55
CA GLY A 388 -48.18 13.11 -0.15
C GLY A 388 -48.34 11.85 0.70
N LEU A 389 -49.06 11.90 1.83
CA LEU A 389 -49.55 10.69 2.52
C LEU A 389 -51.07 10.70 2.43
N GLY A 390 -51.60 9.91 1.50
CA GLY A 390 -53.03 9.78 1.25
C GLY A 390 -53.31 8.98 -0.01
N GLY A 391 -53.09 7.67 0.06
CA GLY A 391 -53.33 6.77 -1.06
C GLY A 391 -53.18 5.30 -0.70
N LEU A 392 -53.89 4.83 0.33
CA LEU A 392 -54.17 3.40 0.46
C LEU A 392 -55.20 3.03 -0.60
N ALA A 393 -54.73 2.68 -1.80
CA ALA A 393 -55.57 2.05 -2.80
C ALA A 393 -55.67 0.55 -2.47
N VAL A 394 -56.79 0.16 -1.85
CA VAL A 394 -57.23 -1.23 -1.83
C VAL A 394 -57.54 -1.63 -3.27
N ALA A 395 -56.59 -2.29 -3.93
CA ALA A 395 -56.80 -2.87 -5.24
C ALA A 395 -57.86 -3.98 -5.10
N SER A 396 -59.04 -3.70 -5.63
CA SER A 396 -60.11 -4.68 -5.78
C SER A 396 -59.65 -5.73 -6.79
N LEU A 397 -59.73 -7.01 -6.41
CA LEU A 397 -59.54 -8.16 -7.29
C LEU A 397 -60.50 -8.05 -8.49
N ARG A 398 -60.00 -7.55 -9.62
CA ARG A 398 -60.58 -7.77 -10.95
C ARG A 398 -59.74 -8.83 -11.66
N PRO A 399 -60.34 -9.87 -12.24
CA PRO A 399 -59.60 -10.77 -13.11
C PRO A 399 -59.25 -10.05 -14.42
N GLY A 400 -57.96 -10.07 -14.79
CA GLY A 400 -57.49 -10.00 -16.18
C GLY A 400 -57.50 -8.64 -16.89
N ALA A 401 -56.59 -7.74 -16.53
CA ALA A 401 -55.95 -6.88 -17.54
C ALA A 401 -54.54 -7.45 -17.74
N ALA A 402 -54.14 -7.69 -18.99
CA ALA A 402 -52.79 -8.16 -19.30
C ALA A 402 -51.77 -7.13 -18.76
N ASP A 403 -50.75 -7.59 -18.05
CA ASP A 403 -49.66 -6.74 -17.57
C ASP A 403 -48.91 -6.17 -18.78
N PRO A 404 -48.96 -4.84 -19.04
CA PRO A 404 -48.32 -4.23 -20.21
C PRO A 404 -46.79 -4.33 -20.16
N CYS A 405 -46.21 -4.71 -19.02
CA CYS A 405 -44.78 -4.91 -18.81
C CYS A 405 -44.36 -6.38 -18.73
N ALA A 406 -45.28 -7.32 -18.97
CA ALA A 406 -44.97 -8.76 -18.96
C ALA A 406 -43.91 -9.13 -20.01
N ASP A 407 -43.95 -8.50 -21.19
CA ASP A 407 -43.02 -8.76 -22.28
C ASP A 407 -41.58 -8.34 -21.96
N ALA A 408 -41.40 -7.31 -21.13
CA ALA A 408 -40.07 -6.84 -20.71
C ALA A 408 -39.32 -7.93 -19.93
N ALA A 409 -40.00 -8.60 -18.99
CA ALA A 409 -39.43 -9.73 -18.24
C ALA A 409 -39.41 -11.03 -19.05
N ALA A 410 -40.41 -11.27 -19.92
CA ALA A 410 -40.50 -12.48 -20.74
C ALA A 410 -39.35 -12.63 -21.76
N SER A 411 -38.72 -11.52 -22.15
CA SER A 411 -37.54 -11.51 -23.04
C SER A 411 -36.33 -12.30 -22.52
N LEU A 412 -36.31 -12.62 -21.22
CA LEU A 412 -35.27 -13.44 -20.59
C LEU A 412 -35.52 -14.95 -20.72
N ALA A 413 -36.76 -15.39 -20.96
CA ALA A 413 -37.10 -16.81 -20.98
C ALA A 413 -36.37 -17.60 -22.09
N SER A 414 -35.99 -16.92 -23.18
CA SER A 414 -35.16 -17.51 -24.24
C SER A 414 -33.68 -17.61 -23.87
N VAL A 415 -33.24 -16.86 -22.86
CA VAL A 415 -31.86 -16.82 -22.37
C VAL A 415 -31.65 -17.81 -21.23
N TRP A 416 -32.59 -17.87 -20.29
CA TRP A 416 -32.53 -18.74 -19.12
C TRP A 416 -33.85 -19.46 -18.89
N SER A 417 -33.85 -20.79 -18.94
CA SER A 417 -35.05 -21.63 -18.83
C SER A 417 -34.78 -22.90 -18.01
N PRO A 418 -35.82 -23.57 -17.46
CA PRO A 418 -35.64 -24.84 -16.77
C PRO A 418 -34.93 -25.90 -17.61
N ALA A 419 -35.23 -25.98 -18.91
CA ALA A 419 -34.56 -26.93 -19.81
C ALA A 419 -33.05 -26.66 -19.93
N ARG A 420 -32.65 -25.38 -19.96
CA ARG A 420 -31.24 -24.97 -19.99
C ARG A 420 -30.52 -25.25 -18.67
N ARG A 421 -31.20 -25.05 -17.54
CA ARG A 421 -30.69 -25.43 -16.20
C ARG A 421 -30.35 -26.91 -16.13
N ASP A 422 -31.28 -27.75 -16.59
CA ASP A 422 -31.12 -29.20 -16.61
C ASP A 422 -29.98 -29.62 -17.56
N ALA A 423 -29.93 -29.02 -18.75
CA ALA A 423 -28.88 -29.30 -19.73
C ALA A 423 -27.47 -28.97 -19.18
N ILE A 424 -27.31 -27.82 -18.53
CA ILE A 424 -26.05 -27.42 -17.87
C ILE A 424 -25.68 -28.40 -16.76
N ALA A 425 -26.64 -28.78 -15.91
CA ALA A 425 -26.38 -29.70 -14.81
C ALA A 425 -25.95 -31.09 -15.30
N THR A 426 -26.62 -31.61 -16.34
CA THR A 426 -26.21 -32.84 -17.00
C THR A 426 -24.81 -32.70 -17.58
N ARG A 427 -24.54 -31.64 -18.35
CA ARG A 427 -23.25 -31.46 -19.02
C ARG A 427 -22.08 -31.38 -18.03
N PHE A 428 -22.22 -30.61 -16.96
CA PHE A 428 -21.18 -30.47 -15.93
C PHE A 428 -20.88 -31.81 -15.25
N THR A 429 -21.93 -32.58 -14.93
CA THR A 429 -21.80 -33.90 -14.29
C THR A 429 -21.14 -34.93 -15.23
N GLU A 430 -21.43 -34.87 -16.53
CA GLU A 430 -20.81 -35.75 -17.53
C GLU A 430 -19.32 -35.47 -17.71
N VAL A 431 -18.93 -34.19 -17.65
CA VAL A 431 -17.59 -33.74 -17.99
C VAL A 431 -16.62 -33.86 -16.82
N SER A 432 -17.08 -33.55 -15.61
CA SER A 432 -16.22 -33.53 -14.43
C SER A 432 -16.84 -34.35 -13.29
N ALA A 433 -16.32 -35.56 -13.09
CA ALA A 433 -16.85 -36.48 -12.08
C ALA A 433 -16.59 -36.01 -10.63
N SER A 434 -15.53 -35.23 -10.40
CA SER A 434 -15.12 -34.75 -9.07
C SER A 434 -15.79 -33.43 -8.67
N LEU A 435 -16.01 -32.51 -9.62
CA LEU A 435 -16.51 -31.15 -9.36
C LEU A 435 -17.90 -30.87 -9.96
N GLY A 436 -18.33 -31.65 -10.96
CA GLY A 436 -19.44 -31.30 -11.84
C GLY A 436 -20.78 -31.15 -11.13
N VAL A 437 -21.13 -32.09 -10.24
CA VAL A 437 -22.42 -32.08 -9.52
C VAL A 437 -22.58 -30.83 -8.65
N ASP A 438 -21.59 -30.57 -7.79
CA ASP A 438 -21.63 -29.45 -6.87
C ASP A 438 -21.53 -28.10 -7.59
N THR A 439 -20.69 -28.03 -8.63
CA THR A 439 -20.52 -26.82 -9.43
C THR A 439 -21.79 -26.49 -10.19
N ALA A 440 -22.46 -27.48 -10.79
CA ALA A 440 -23.74 -27.30 -11.46
C ALA A 440 -24.80 -26.72 -10.53
N ALA A 441 -24.93 -27.25 -9.30
CA ALA A 441 -25.90 -26.77 -8.33
C ALA A 441 -25.64 -25.30 -7.95
N ARG A 442 -24.38 -24.93 -7.68
CA ARG A 442 -23.98 -23.56 -7.34
C ARG A 442 -24.22 -22.59 -8.49
N VAL A 443 -23.78 -22.95 -9.70
CA VAL A 443 -23.93 -22.13 -10.91
C VAL A 443 -25.40 -21.91 -11.24
N ASN A 444 -26.22 -22.95 -11.22
CA ASN A 444 -27.65 -22.82 -11.52
C ASN A 444 -28.35 -21.92 -10.50
N THR A 445 -28.02 -22.04 -9.21
CA THR A 445 -28.56 -21.15 -8.17
C THR A 445 -28.17 -19.69 -8.43
N ALA A 446 -26.91 -19.42 -8.74
CA ALA A 446 -26.44 -18.06 -9.01
C ALA A 446 -27.06 -17.45 -10.28
N LEU A 447 -27.22 -18.25 -11.34
CA LEU A 447 -27.86 -17.83 -12.59
C LEU A 447 -29.36 -17.61 -12.41
N ASP A 448 -30.03 -18.42 -11.58
CA ASP A 448 -31.43 -18.20 -11.19
C ASP A 448 -31.62 -16.87 -10.48
N ASP A 449 -30.78 -16.58 -9.49
CA ASP A 449 -30.83 -15.32 -8.74
C ASP A 449 -30.52 -14.11 -9.63
N TYR A 450 -29.52 -14.22 -10.52
CA TYR A 450 -29.19 -13.16 -11.46
C TYR A 450 -30.34 -12.91 -12.44
N ALA A 451 -30.89 -13.98 -13.04
CA ALA A 451 -32.00 -13.91 -13.98
C ALA A 451 -33.27 -13.32 -13.33
N GLY A 452 -33.58 -13.74 -12.10
CA GLY A 452 -34.71 -13.24 -11.33
C GLY A 452 -34.60 -11.74 -11.04
N ARG A 453 -33.41 -11.27 -10.59
CA ARG A 453 -33.16 -9.84 -10.35
C ARG A 453 -33.20 -9.02 -11.63
N TRP A 454 -32.64 -9.53 -12.72
CA TRP A 454 -32.72 -8.87 -14.04
C TRP A 454 -34.18 -8.69 -14.46
N ALA A 455 -34.99 -9.75 -14.36
CA ALA A 455 -36.39 -9.72 -14.76
C ALA A 455 -37.21 -8.75 -13.89
N ALA A 456 -36.97 -8.73 -12.58
CA ALA A 456 -37.59 -7.77 -11.67
C ALA A 456 -37.23 -6.32 -12.02
N LEU A 457 -35.95 -6.04 -12.31
CA LEU A 457 -35.50 -4.71 -12.67
C LEU A 457 -36.03 -4.23 -14.03
N ALA A 458 -36.07 -5.13 -15.02
CA ALA A 458 -36.64 -4.83 -16.34
C ALA A 458 -38.15 -4.54 -16.25
N HIS A 459 -38.88 -5.33 -15.47
CA HIS A 459 -40.31 -5.12 -15.21
C HIS A 459 -40.53 -3.78 -14.49
N ASP A 460 -39.79 -3.51 -13.42
CA ASP A 460 -39.93 -2.29 -12.65
C ASP A 460 -39.62 -1.04 -13.47
N ALA A 461 -38.60 -1.09 -14.34
CA ALA A 461 -38.29 -0.01 -15.26
C ALA A 461 -39.46 0.29 -16.21
N CYS A 462 -40.04 -0.74 -16.82
CA CYS A 462 -41.22 -0.57 -17.67
C CYS A 462 -42.39 0.02 -16.87
N ALA A 463 -42.67 -0.54 -15.68
CA ALA A 463 -43.77 -0.11 -14.84
C ALA A 463 -43.59 1.34 -14.36
N ALA A 464 -42.39 1.72 -13.94
CA ALA A 464 -42.06 3.10 -13.56
C ALA A 464 -42.34 4.10 -14.68
N THR A 465 -42.15 3.73 -15.94
CA THR A 465 -42.33 4.63 -17.09
C THR A 465 -43.78 4.66 -17.58
N HIS A 466 -44.34 3.49 -17.86
CA HIS A 466 -45.60 3.36 -18.59
C HIS A 466 -46.83 3.18 -17.68
N VAL A 467 -46.62 2.75 -16.42
CA VAL A 467 -47.72 2.50 -15.48
C VAL A 467 -47.75 3.55 -14.36
N ARG A 468 -46.61 3.84 -13.74
CA ARG A 468 -46.48 4.76 -12.60
C ARG A 468 -46.10 6.18 -13.02
N HIS A 469 -45.54 6.36 -14.22
CA HIS A 469 -45.09 7.65 -14.75
C HIS A 469 -44.10 8.39 -13.82
N GLU A 470 -43.22 7.63 -13.16
CA GLU A 470 -42.18 8.10 -12.24
C GLU A 470 -40.87 8.43 -12.97
N GLN A 471 -40.64 7.89 -14.17
CA GLN A 471 -39.45 8.16 -14.97
C GLN A 471 -39.76 8.58 -16.40
N SER A 472 -38.78 9.24 -17.03
CA SER A 472 -38.84 9.67 -18.43
C SER A 472 -38.54 8.52 -19.40
N GLU A 473 -39.03 8.62 -20.64
CA GLU A 473 -38.69 7.67 -21.72
C GLU A 473 -37.18 7.63 -21.99
N GLN A 474 -36.51 8.78 -21.95
CA GLN A 474 -35.05 8.84 -22.11
C GLN A 474 -34.31 8.00 -21.06
N LEU A 475 -34.76 8.02 -19.81
CA LEU A 475 -34.15 7.24 -18.73
C LEU A 475 -34.46 5.74 -18.90
N LEU A 476 -35.67 5.39 -19.35
CA LEU A 476 -36.02 4.02 -19.73
C LEU A 476 -35.10 3.50 -20.84
N ASP A 477 -34.83 4.29 -21.87
CA ASP A 477 -33.93 3.90 -22.96
C ASP A 477 -32.51 3.62 -22.46
N ARG A 478 -31.98 4.49 -21.58
CA ARG A 478 -30.65 4.29 -20.96
C ARG A 478 -30.59 3.02 -20.12
N ARG A 479 -31.62 2.79 -19.30
CA ARG A 479 -31.72 1.61 -18.44
C ARG A 479 -31.87 0.33 -19.27
N SER A 480 -32.64 0.38 -20.35
CA SER A 480 -32.86 -0.76 -21.25
C SER A 480 -31.58 -1.13 -22.00
N ALA A 481 -30.81 -0.15 -22.49
CA ALA A 481 -29.49 -0.36 -23.07
C ALA A 481 -28.49 -0.97 -22.06
N CYS A 482 -28.53 -0.52 -20.79
CA CYS A 482 -27.73 -1.12 -19.72
C CYS A 482 -28.11 -2.60 -19.51
N LEU A 483 -29.41 -2.88 -19.30
CA LEU A 483 -29.93 -4.23 -19.09
C LEU A 483 -29.69 -5.17 -20.28
N HIS A 484 -29.69 -4.66 -21.51
CA HIS A 484 -29.37 -5.41 -22.70
C HIS A 484 -27.96 -6.04 -22.61
N VAL A 485 -26.94 -5.22 -22.28
CA VAL A 485 -25.55 -5.71 -22.13
C VAL A 485 -25.47 -6.81 -21.07
N ARG A 486 -26.17 -6.65 -19.94
CA ARG A 486 -26.20 -7.66 -18.86
C ARG A 486 -26.85 -8.97 -19.31
N ARG A 487 -27.93 -8.86 -20.08
CA ARG A 487 -28.63 -10.01 -20.67
C ARG A 487 -27.73 -10.75 -21.67
N ALA A 488 -26.95 -10.03 -22.48
CA ALA A 488 -26.01 -10.60 -23.44
C ALA A 488 -24.88 -11.39 -22.74
N SER A 489 -24.32 -10.85 -21.65
CA SER A 489 -23.35 -11.57 -20.81
C SER A 489 -23.95 -12.85 -20.22
N LEU A 490 -25.17 -12.78 -19.66
CA LEU A 490 -25.89 -13.95 -19.14
C LEU A 490 -26.11 -15.01 -20.23
N ALA A 491 -26.54 -14.60 -21.42
CA ALA A 491 -26.76 -15.51 -22.55
C ALA A 491 -25.46 -16.19 -22.99
N SER A 492 -24.36 -15.44 -23.03
CA SER A 492 -23.05 -15.98 -23.36
C SER A 492 -22.59 -17.02 -22.33
N VAL A 493 -22.67 -16.70 -21.03
CA VAL A 493 -22.33 -17.66 -19.95
C VAL A 493 -23.14 -18.94 -20.08
N ALA A 494 -24.47 -18.81 -20.19
CA ALA A 494 -25.35 -19.97 -20.25
C ALA A 494 -25.09 -20.85 -21.49
N ALA A 495 -24.83 -20.23 -22.65
CA ALA A 495 -24.50 -20.95 -23.89
C ALA A 495 -23.15 -21.68 -23.79
N ARG A 496 -22.13 -21.09 -23.15
CA ARG A 496 -20.83 -21.76 -22.92
C ARG A 496 -20.97 -22.94 -21.95
N PHE A 497 -21.79 -22.80 -20.91
CA PHE A 497 -22.02 -23.85 -19.94
C PHE A 497 -22.78 -25.05 -20.50
N GLU A 498 -23.73 -24.85 -21.43
CA GLU A 498 -24.37 -25.95 -22.17
C GLU A 498 -23.38 -26.79 -22.98
N GLN A 499 -22.25 -26.18 -23.37
CA GLN A 499 -21.18 -26.81 -24.16
C GLN A 499 -19.91 -27.00 -23.33
N ALA A 500 -20.03 -27.08 -22.00
CA ALA A 500 -18.88 -27.08 -21.11
C ALA A 500 -17.91 -28.23 -21.42
N ASP A 501 -16.63 -27.95 -21.32
CA ASP A 501 -15.57 -28.93 -21.13
C ASP A 501 -15.03 -28.79 -19.70
N ASP A 502 -14.02 -29.59 -19.34
CA ASP A 502 -13.52 -29.66 -17.96
C ASP A 502 -12.92 -28.31 -17.52
N ALA A 503 -12.24 -27.61 -18.43
CA ALA A 503 -11.74 -26.26 -18.21
C ALA A 503 -12.86 -25.26 -17.91
N ILE A 504 -13.98 -25.31 -18.63
CA ILE A 504 -15.15 -24.48 -18.35
C ILE A 504 -15.72 -24.78 -16.96
N VAL A 505 -15.76 -26.05 -16.54
CA VAL A 505 -16.26 -26.41 -15.19
C VAL A 505 -15.38 -25.78 -14.11
N HIS A 506 -14.06 -25.80 -14.27
CA HIS A 506 -13.14 -25.13 -13.35
C HIS A 506 -13.33 -23.61 -13.31
N HIS A 507 -13.55 -22.96 -14.45
CA HIS A 507 -13.72 -21.50 -14.48
C HIS A 507 -15.15 -21.01 -14.26
N ALA A 508 -16.12 -21.92 -14.06
CA ALA A 508 -17.53 -21.56 -14.01
C ALA A 508 -17.87 -20.54 -12.91
N ALA A 509 -17.27 -20.70 -11.72
CA ALA A 509 -17.47 -19.76 -10.62
C ALA A 509 -16.91 -18.36 -10.93
N ASP A 510 -15.80 -18.27 -11.67
CA ASP A 510 -15.22 -16.99 -12.08
C ASP A 510 -16.06 -16.30 -13.17
N ALA A 511 -16.61 -17.07 -14.13
CA ALA A 511 -17.54 -16.54 -15.12
C ALA A 511 -18.83 -15.99 -14.49
N ILE A 512 -19.34 -16.63 -13.43
CA ILE A 512 -20.47 -16.11 -12.64
C ILE A 512 -20.08 -14.85 -11.87
N ALA A 513 -18.93 -14.86 -11.18
CA ALA A 513 -18.44 -13.68 -10.45
C ALA A 513 -18.12 -12.50 -11.37
N GLY A 514 -17.78 -12.76 -12.63
CA GLY A 514 -17.53 -11.77 -13.69
C GLY A 514 -18.79 -11.23 -14.36
N LEU A 515 -19.98 -11.74 -14.06
CA LEU A 515 -21.21 -11.18 -14.62
C LEU A 515 -21.36 -9.70 -14.22
N PRO A 516 -21.70 -8.82 -15.17
CA PRO A 516 -21.83 -7.39 -14.89
C PRO A 516 -22.93 -7.10 -13.87
N GLU A 517 -22.65 -6.23 -12.91
CA GLU A 517 -23.60 -5.89 -11.84
C GLU A 517 -24.87 -5.19 -12.38
N LEU A 518 -26.03 -5.63 -11.88
CA LEU A 518 -27.34 -5.07 -12.20
C LEU A 518 -27.61 -3.73 -11.51
N SER A 519 -27.03 -3.51 -10.31
CA SER A 519 -27.17 -2.27 -9.54
C SER A 519 -26.71 -1.03 -10.31
N ARG A 520 -25.76 -1.17 -11.25
CA ARG A 520 -25.36 -0.07 -12.14
C ARG A 520 -26.48 0.39 -13.08
N CYS A 521 -27.45 -0.48 -13.38
CA CYS A 521 -28.64 -0.11 -14.14
C CYS A 521 -29.74 0.49 -13.25
N GLU A 522 -29.56 0.54 -11.93
CA GLU A 522 -30.48 1.19 -10.98
C GLU A 522 -30.09 2.66 -10.72
N ASP A 523 -28.81 3.03 -10.92
CA ASP A 523 -28.30 4.39 -10.70
C ASP A 523 -28.68 5.35 -11.84
N ASP A 524 -29.73 6.15 -11.63
CA ASP A 524 -30.21 7.16 -12.57
C ASP A 524 -29.13 8.18 -12.97
N ALA A 525 -28.31 8.62 -12.01
CA ALA A 525 -27.29 9.63 -12.27
C ALA A 525 -26.17 9.06 -13.15
N ALA A 526 -25.75 7.82 -12.89
CA ALA A 526 -24.78 7.12 -13.74
C ALA A 526 -25.33 6.86 -15.15
N LEU A 527 -26.59 6.43 -15.27
CA LEU A 527 -27.23 6.17 -16.56
C LEU A 527 -27.33 7.43 -17.43
N LEU A 528 -27.63 8.58 -16.82
CA LEU A 528 -27.72 9.86 -17.51
C LEU A 528 -26.35 10.46 -17.84
N ALA A 529 -25.33 10.18 -17.01
CA ALA A 529 -23.95 10.58 -17.26
C ALA A 529 -23.25 9.71 -18.34
N ALA A 530 -23.75 8.51 -18.60
CA ALA A 530 -23.19 7.60 -19.59
C ALA A 530 -23.24 8.16 -21.03
N VAL A 531 -22.22 7.84 -21.83
CA VAL A 531 -22.09 8.29 -23.21
C VAL A 531 -23.35 7.97 -24.01
N ALA A 532 -23.85 8.96 -24.76
CA ALA A 532 -25.09 8.84 -25.51
C ALA A 532 -25.02 7.77 -26.61
N PRO A 533 -26.07 6.96 -26.80
CA PRO A 533 -26.11 6.02 -27.91
C PRO A 533 -26.03 6.77 -29.26
N PRO A 534 -25.62 6.11 -30.35
CA PRO A 534 -25.59 6.72 -31.66
C PRO A 534 -26.99 7.19 -32.11
N ASP A 535 -27.06 8.39 -32.71
CA ASP A 535 -28.32 8.91 -33.27
C ASP A 535 -28.77 8.15 -34.53
N ASP A 536 -27.81 7.64 -35.31
CA ASP A 536 -28.10 6.87 -36.52
C ASP A 536 -28.48 5.43 -36.17
N ALA A 537 -29.67 5.00 -36.60
CA ALA A 537 -30.22 3.68 -36.27
C ALA A 537 -29.42 2.51 -36.87
N ALA A 538 -28.72 2.68 -37.99
CA ALA A 538 -27.86 1.64 -38.55
C ALA A 538 -26.57 1.53 -37.74
N VAL A 539 -25.98 2.65 -37.33
CA VAL A 539 -24.83 2.67 -36.42
C VAL A 539 -25.21 2.09 -35.05
N ALA A 540 -26.38 2.44 -34.51
CA ALA A 540 -26.86 1.91 -33.24
C ALA A 540 -26.97 0.37 -33.25
N ARG A 541 -27.54 -0.22 -34.31
CA ARG A 541 -27.62 -1.68 -34.49
C ARG A 541 -26.25 -2.34 -34.59
N GLU A 542 -25.30 -1.72 -35.31
CA GLU A 542 -23.94 -2.26 -35.41
C GLU A 542 -23.21 -2.17 -34.05
N VAL A 543 -23.41 -1.08 -33.31
CA VAL A 543 -22.85 -0.91 -31.96
C VAL A 543 -23.38 -1.98 -31.00
N GLU A 544 -24.69 -2.25 -31.02
CA GLU A 544 -25.31 -3.32 -30.25
C GLU A 544 -24.72 -4.68 -30.63
N ALA A 545 -24.63 -4.99 -31.93
CA ALA A 545 -24.07 -6.25 -32.40
C ALA A 545 -22.58 -6.45 -32.04
N VAL A 546 -21.77 -5.39 -32.03
CA VAL A 546 -20.38 -5.48 -31.57
C VAL A 546 -20.31 -5.62 -30.05
N ARG A 547 -21.16 -4.95 -29.28
CA ARG A 547 -21.21 -5.10 -27.81
C ARG A 547 -21.64 -6.49 -27.38
N ASP A 548 -22.56 -7.12 -28.10
CA ASP A 548 -22.93 -8.53 -27.87
C ASP A 548 -21.74 -9.47 -28.07
N ALA A 549 -21.00 -9.28 -29.17
CA ALA A 549 -19.80 -10.07 -29.44
C ALA A 549 -18.68 -9.76 -28.42
N LEU A 550 -18.59 -8.51 -27.94
CA LEU A 550 -17.64 -8.11 -26.92
C LEU A 550 -17.96 -8.77 -25.57
N ALA A 551 -19.24 -8.82 -25.18
CA ALA A 551 -19.69 -9.52 -23.98
C ALA A 551 -19.38 -11.03 -24.05
N ALA A 552 -19.50 -11.64 -25.23
CA ALA A 552 -19.11 -13.04 -25.43
C ALA A 552 -17.60 -13.24 -25.26
N ALA A 553 -16.77 -12.35 -25.82
CA ALA A 553 -15.32 -12.41 -25.66
C ALA A 553 -14.87 -12.18 -24.20
N GLU A 554 -15.55 -11.30 -23.46
CA GLU A 554 -15.30 -11.07 -22.03
C GLU A 554 -15.60 -12.34 -21.21
N VAL A 555 -16.72 -13.02 -21.50
CA VAL A 555 -17.03 -14.32 -20.90
C VAL A 555 -15.98 -15.37 -21.26
N ASP A 556 -15.51 -15.42 -22.50
CA ASP A 556 -14.46 -16.35 -22.91
C ASP A 556 -13.14 -16.08 -22.15
N GLY A 557 -12.83 -14.81 -21.87
CA GLY A 557 -11.76 -14.41 -20.97
C GLY A 557 -11.95 -14.95 -19.55
N HIS A 558 -13.13 -14.79 -18.94
CA HIS A 558 -13.42 -15.35 -17.61
C HIS A 558 -13.36 -16.89 -17.56
N LEU A 559 -13.48 -17.55 -18.70
CA LEU A 559 -13.33 -18.99 -18.87
C LEU A 559 -11.87 -19.43 -19.15
N GLY A 560 -10.90 -18.53 -18.98
CA GLY A 560 -9.47 -18.82 -19.18
C GLY A 560 -9.01 -18.84 -20.64
N ARG A 561 -9.88 -18.53 -21.62
CA ARG A 561 -9.56 -18.59 -23.05
C ARG A 561 -8.96 -17.29 -23.59
N TYR A 562 -7.96 -16.76 -22.90
CA TYR A 562 -7.42 -15.41 -23.14
C TYR A 562 -6.86 -15.23 -24.55
N ALA A 563 -6.00 -16.14 -25.02
CA ALA A 563 -5.35 -16.03 -26.32
C ALA A 563 -6.38 -16.09 -27.48
N GLN A 564 -7.34 -17.02 -27.40
CA GLN A 564 -8.39 -17.13 -28.42
C GLN A 564 -9.30 -15.89 -28.42
N ALA A 565 -9.74 -15.43 -27.25
CA ALA A 565 -10.57 -14.23 -27.14
C ALA A 565 -9.83 -12.96 -27.62
N TYR A 566 -8.52 -12.86 -27.38
CA TYR A 566 -7.68 -11.77 -27.90
C TYR A 566 -7.64 -11.75 -29.44
N GLU A 567 -7.54 -12.92 -30.08
CA GLU A 567 -7.59 -13.05 -31.53
C GLU A 567 -9.01 -12.74 -32.07
N ASP A 568 -10.04 -13.27 -31.43
CA ASP A 568 -11.44 -13.09 -31.85
C ASP A 568 -11.89 -11.62 -31.77
N THR A 569 -11.30 -10.83 -30.86
CA THR A 569 -11.58 -9.40 -30.75
C THR A 569 -10.92 -8.57 -31.87
N ALA A 570 -10.11 -9.15 -32.77
CA ALA A 570 -9.53 -8.49 -33.93
C ALA A 570 -10.55 -7.95 -34.92
N VAL A 571 -11.51 -8.80 -35.25
CA VAL A 571 -12.58 -8.43 -36.16
C VAL A 571 -13.48 -7.37 -35.52
N LEU A 572 -13.64 -7.40 -34.19
CA LEU A 572 -14.42 -6.40 -33.46
C LEU A 572 -13.79 -5.01 -33.51
N ASP A 573 -12.46 -4.89 -33.40
CA ASP A 573 -11.77 -3.58 -33.53
C ASP A 573 -11.98 -3.00 -34.94
N THR A 574 -11.93 -3.86 -35.95
CA THR A 574 -12.17 -3.46 -37.35
C THR A 574 -13.62 -2.97 -37.53
N ARG A 575 -14.60 -3.73 -37.03
CA ARG A 575 -16.02 -3.38 -37.10
C ARG A 575 -16.33 -2.10 -36.32
N ALA A 576 -15.80 -1.94 -35.12
CA ALA A 576 -15.98 -0.76 -34.29
C ALA A 576 -15.46 0.52 -34.99
N ARG A 577 -14.30 0.44 -35.65
CA ARG A 577 -13.76 1.57 -36.42
C ARG A 577 -14.62 1.89 -37.64
N ALA A 578 -15.10 0.85 -38.35
CA ALA A 578 -15.98 1.03 -39.51
C ALA A 578 -17.33 1.66 -39.13
N ALA A 579 -17.86 1.37 -37.93
CA ALA A 579 -19.08 1.99 -37.41
C ALA A 579 -18.93 3.49 -37.13
N GLY A 580 -17.70 4.03 -37.04
CA GLY A 580 -17.44 5.45 -36.83
C GLY A 580 -17.81 5.99 -35.44
N TYR A 581 -18.27 5.12 -34.53
CA TYR A 581 -18.68 5.48 -33.18
C TYR A 581 -17.49 5.30 -32.20
N ARG A 582 -16.82 6.41 -31.89
CA ARG A 582 -15.55 6.42 -31.10
C ARG A 582 -15.62 5.70 -29.74
N PRO A 583 -16.71 5.80 -28.94
CA PRO A 583 -16.78 5.09 -27.65
C PRO A 583 -16.63 3.58 -27.79
N LEU A 584 -17.25 2.97 -28.82
CA LEU A 584 -17.14 1.54 -29.07
C LEU A 584 -15.69 1.11 -29.38
N VAL A 585 -14.91 1.94 -30.10
CA VAL A 585 -13.50 1.65 -30.36
C VAL A 585 -12.71 1.61 -29.04
N ALA A 586 -12.98 2.52 -28.10
CA ALA A 586 -12.33 2.50 -26.80
C ALA A 586 -12.74 1.27 -25.97
N GLU A 587 -14.03 0.89 -25.99
CA GLU A 587 -14.54 -0.31 -25.30
C GLU A 587 -13.87 -1.59 -25.80
N VAL A 588 -13.78 -1.77 -27.12
CA VAL A 588 -13.13 -2.94 -27.73
C VAL A 588 -11.65 -2.98 -27.36
N LYS A 589 -10.94 -1.85 -27.45
CA LYS A 589 -9.51 -1.79 -27.10
C LYS A 589 -9.25 -2.08 -25.63
N ALA A 590 -10.13 -1.65 -24.73
CA ALA A 590 -9.99 -1.94 -23.30
C ALA A 590 -10.03 -3.44 -23.06
N LEU A 591 -11.10 -4.13 -23.46
CA LEU A 591 -11.19 -5.59 -23.27
C LEU A 591 -10.05 -6.32 -23.96
N ARG A 592 -9.70 -5.89 -25.18
CA ARG A 592 -8.64 -6.53 -25.94
C ARG A 592 -7.27 -6.35 -25.28
N GLY A 593 -7.03 -5.20 -24.65
CA GLY A 593 -5.85 -4.96 -23.83
C GLY A 593 -5.80 -5.86 -22.59
N ASP A 594 -6.94 -6.03 -21.90
CA ASP A 594 -7.07 -6.93 -20.75
C ASP A 594 -6.77 -8.38 -21.15
N LEU A 595 -7.37 -8.85 -22.25
CA LEU A 595 -7.15 -10.19 -22.79
C LEU A 595 -5.70 -10.42 -23.24
N ALA A 596 -5.08 -9.42 -23.87
CA ALA A 596 -3.67 -9.48 -24.25
C ALA A 596 -2.76 -9.63 -23.01
N GLN A 597 -3.04 -8.87 -21.95
CA GLN A 597 -2.31 -8.97 -20.68
C GLN A 597 -2.44 -10.38 -20.09
N MET A 598 -3.67 -10.91 -20.00
CA MET A 598 -3.91 -12.25 -19.44
C MET A 598 -3.32 -13.37 -20.30
N ALA A 599 -3.14 -13.13 -21.61
CA ALA A 599 -2.43 -14.02 -22.52
C ALA A 599 -0.89 -13.86 -22.48
N GLY A 600 -0.34 -13.02 -21.60
CA GLY A 600 1.10 -12.77 -21.48
C GLY A 600 1.69 -11.77 -22.49
N LEU A 601 0.86 -11.20 -23.38
CA LEU A 601 1.25 -10.22 -24.39
C LEU A 601 1.34 -8.80 -23.80
N THR A 602 2.18 -8.62 -22.78
CA THR A 602 2.25 -7.41 -21.95
C THR A 602 2.47 -6.12 -22.75
N ALA A 603 3.29 -6.14 -23.80
CA ALA A 603 3.57 -4.97 -24.64
C ALA A 603 2.34 -4.50 -25.44
N ASP A 604 1.59 -5.46 -26.01
CA ASP A 604 0.34 -5.18 -26.72
C ASP A 604 -0.77 -4.76 -25.77
N GLY A 605 -0.90 -5.43 -24.62
CA GLY A 605 -1.82 -5.07 -23.55
C GLY A 605 -1.64 -3.61 -23.13
N ARG A 606 -0.40 -3.20 -22.83
CA ARG A 606 -0.09 -1.80 -22.50
C ARG A 606 -0.55 -0.83 -23.58
N ARG A 607 -0.17 -1.07 -24.84
CA ARG A 607 -0.50 -0.18 -25.96
C ARG A 607 -2.02 -0.05 -26.16
N LEU A 608 -2.74 -1.17 -26.10
CA LEU A 608 -4.20 -1.20 -26.27
C LEU A 608 -4.93 -0.50 -25.13
N LEU A 609 -4.48 -0.69 -23.89
CA LEU A 609 -5.06 -0.01 -22.73
C LEU A 609 -4.75 1.48 -22.70
N GLU A 610 -3.54 1.91 -23.09
CA GLU A 610 -3.19 3.33 -23.27
C GLU A 610 -4.11 3.97 -24.32
N ASP A 611 -4.29 3.30 -25.47
CA ASP A 611 -5.20 3.76 -26.52
C ASP A 611 -6.66 3.83 -26.02
N ALA A 612 -7.10 2.85 -25.23
CA ALA A 612 -8.45 2.81 -24.65
C ALA A 612 -8.67 3.95 -23.65
N ALA A 613 -7.70 4.18 -22.76
CA ALA A 613 -7.75 5.26 -21.77
C ALA A 613 -7.80 6.64 -22.45
N HIS A 614 -6.94 6.90 -23.42
CA HIS A 614 -6.99 8.15 -24.19
C HIS A 614 -8.29 8.28 -25.00
N GLY A 615 -8.79 7.19 -25.57
CA GLY A 615 -10.07 7.13 -26.28
C GLY A 615 -11.25 7.49 -25.37
N ALA A 616 -11.29 6.92 -24.15
CA ALA A 616 -12.30 7.17 -23.14
C ALA A 616 -12.30 8.63 -22.68
N LEU A 617 -11.13 9.21 -22.41
CA LEU A 617 -11.00 10.64 -22.08
C LEU A 617 -11.56 11.54 -23.18
N ALA A 618 -11.27 11.22 -24.45
CA ALA A 618 -11.69 12.04 -25.59
C ALA A 618 -13.22 12.06 -25.80
N VAL A 619 -13.94 11.07 -25.27
CA VAL A 619 -15.41 10.98 -25.37
C VAL A 619 -16.12 11.25 -24.03
N GLY A 620 -15.37 11.53 -22.96
CA GLY A 620 -15.90 11.79 -21.63
C GLY A 620 -16.42 10.53 -20.90
N ASP A 621 -15.89 9.34 -21.22
CA ASP A 621 -16.24 8.10 -20.53
C ASP A 621 -15.32 7.86 -19.32
N ASP A 622 -15.66 8.48 -18.20
CA ASP A 622 -14.90 8.39 -16.95
C ASP A 622 -14.81 6.96 -16.40
N ALA A 623 -15.86 6.16 -16.58
CA ALA A 623 -15.91 4.78 -16.06
C ALA A 623 -14.97 3.86 -16.84
N LEU A 624 -14.99 3.96 -18.18
CA LEU A 624 -14.07 3.22 -19.04
C LEU A 624 -12.62 3.67 -18.82
N PHE A 625 -12.38 4.98 -18.63
CA PHE A 625 -11.06 5.49 -18.31
C PHE A 625 -10.52 4.87 -17.02
N VAL A 626 -11.30 4.88 -15.94
CA VAL A 626 -10.87 4.28 -14.66
C VAL A 626 -10.56 2.80 -14.82
N ARG A 627 -11.37 2.06 -15.57
CA ARG A 627 -11.11 0.63 -15.85
C ARG A 627 -9.76 0.46 -16.56
N ALA A 628 -9.57 1.09 -17.71
CA ALA A 628 -8.35 0.96 -18.50
C ALA A 628 -7.10 1.43 -17.73
N ALA A 629 -7.20 2.56 -17.00
CA ALA A 629 -6.12 3.08 -16.18
C ALA A 629 -5.78 2.13 -15.01
N THR A 630 -6.77 1.48 -14.38
CA THR A 630 -6.54 0.51 -13.30
C THR A 630 -5.83 -0.74 -13.81
N GLU A 631 -6.21 -1.24 -14.98
CA GLU A 631 -5.52 -2.39 -15.60
C GLU A 631 -4.09 -2.02 -16.01
N LEU A 632 -3.87 -0.79 -16.50
CA LEU A 632 -2.52 -0.25 -16.75
C LEU A 632 -1.63 -0.22 -15.50
N VAL A 633 -2.18 0.05 -14.31
CA VAL A 633 -1.41 -0.05 -13.05
C VAL A 633 -0.80 -1.43 -12.92
N GLY A 634 -1.58 -2.49 -13.16
CA GLY A 634 -1.12 -3.87 -13.15
C GLY A 634 -0.14 -4.19 -14.29
N THR A 635 -0.51 -3.88 -15.53
CA THR A 635 0.32 -4.16 -16.72
C THR A 635 1.71 -3.53 -16.59
N VAL A 636 1.76 -2.22 -16.28
CA VAL A 636 3.00 -1.45 -16.27
C VAL A 636 3.81 -1.73 -15.01
N GLY A 637 3.14 -1.87 -13.86
CA GLY A 637 3.79 -2.10 -12.58
C GLY A 637 4.31 -3.52 -12.41
N LEU A 638 3.48 -4.54 -12.63
CA LEU A 638 3.84 -5.93 -12.41
C LEU A 638 4.44 -6.59 -13.64
N GLY A 639 3.94 -6.26 -14.83
CA GLY A 639 4.42 -6.86 -16.08
C GLY A 639 5.75 -6.28 -16.57
N LEU A 640 5.99 -4.97 -16.38
CA LEU A 640 7.18 -4.28 -16.88
C LEU A 640 8.09 -3.73 -15.77
N SER A 641 7.75 -3.93 -14.49
CA SER A 641 8.47 -3.38 -13.33
C SER A 641 8.68 -1.85 -13.40
N ARG A 642 7.78 -1.12 -14.08
CA ARG A 642 7.81 0.34 -14.24
C ARG A 642 6.91 0.99 -13.19
N TYR A 643 7.29 0.85 -11.92
CA TYR A 643 6.42 1.17 -10.80
C TYR A 643 5.97 2.65 -10.75
N ASP A 644 6.84 3.60 -11.07
CA ASP A 644 6.49 5.02 -11.02
C ASP A 644 5.45 5.41 -12.09
N ASP A 645 5.54 4.81 -13.28
CA ASP A 645 4.54 4.97 -14.34
C ASP A 645 3.20 4.34 -13.93
N ALA A 646 3.24 3.18 -13.27
CA ALA A 646 2.03 2.55 -12.71
C ALA A 646 1.37 3.43 -11.64
N LEU A 647 2.16 4.07 -10.77
CA LEU A 647 1.64 5.01 -9.76
C LEU A 647 1.08 6.29 -10.40
N ALA A 648 1.63 6.75 -11.52
CA ALA A 648 1.06 7.86 -12.30
C ALA A 648 -0.33 7.51 -12.85
N TRP A 649 -0.49 6.33 -13.45
CA TRP A 649 -1.79 5.83 -13.90
C TRP A 649 -2.79 5.68 -12.74
N ALA A 650 -2.34 5.19 -11.59
CA ALA A 650 -3.17 5.11 -10.40
C ALA A 650 -3.67 6.49 -9.94
N GLY A 651 -2.80 7.52 -10.01
CA GLY A 651 -3.17 8.91 -9.73
C GLY A 651 -4.24 9.44 -10.69
N HIS A 652 -4.13 9.14 -11.99
CA HIS A 652 -5.14 9.52 -12.97
C HIS A 652 -6.49 8.82 -12.71
N ALA A 653 -6.48 7.52 -12.43
CA ALA A 653 -7.69 6.76 -12.09
C ALA A 653 -8.36 7.31 -10.83
N ALA A 654 -7.58 7.61 -9.78
CA ALA A 654 -8.08 8.18 -8.53
C ALA A 654 -8.76 9.55 -8.73
N ALA A 655 -8.17 10.43 -9.57
CA ALA A 655 -8.76 11.73 -9.88
C ALA A 655 -10.09 11.60 -10.66
N MET A 656 -10.18 10.62 -11.57
CA MET A 656 -11.41 10.39 -12.33
C MET A 656 -12.53 9.79 -11.44
N LEU A 657 -12.16 8.96 -10.46
CA LEU A 657 -13.08 8.36 -9.49
C LEU A 657 -13.82 9.38 -8.61
N GLU A 658 -13.35 10.62 -8.52
CA GLU A 658 -14.06 11.71 -7.83
C GLU A 658 -15.31 12.18 -8.57
N ARG A 659 -15.40 11.92 -9.89
CA ARG A 659 -16.56 12.29 -10.71
C ARG A 659 -17.61 11.19 -10.83
N LEU A 660 -17.29 9.96 -10.40
CA LEU A 660 -18.18 8.81 -10.46
C LEU A 660 -19.11 8.73 -9.23
N HIS A 661 -20.42 8.61 -9.47
CA HIS A 661 -21.43 8.44 -8.41
C HIS A 661 -21.32 7.06 -7.71
N ASP A 662 -21.53 5.94 -8.43
CA ASP A 662 -21.25 4.58 -7.93
C ASP A 662 -19.86 4.08 -8.36
N GLY A 663 -18.86 4.37 -7.52
CA GLY A 663 -17.45 4.07 -7.78
C GLY A 663 -16.81 3.07 -6.84
N ASP A 664 -17.53 2.49 -5.87
CA ASP A 664 -16.89 1.72 -4.78
C ASP A 664 -16.20 0.45 -5.27
N GLY A 665 -16.80 -0.25 -6.24
CA GLY A 665 -16.16 -1.40 -6.87
C GLY A 665 -14.89 -1.01 -7.63
N ALA A 666 -14.91 0.13 -8.34
CA ALA A 666 -13.73 0.64 -9.04
C ALA A 666 -12.64 1.13 -8.07
N ARG A 667 -13.02 1.73 -6.94
CA ARG A 667 -12.09 2.09 -5.86
C ARG A 667 -11.46 0.85 -5.23
N ALA A 668 -12.23 -0.22 -5.04
CA ALA A 668 -11.71 -1.49 -4.54
C ALA A 668 -10.69 -2.10 -5.51
N GLY A 669 -11.03 -2.13 -6.81
CA GLY A 669 -10.14 -2.60 -7.87
C GLY A 669 -8.82 -1.82 -7.94
N LEU A 670 -8.89 -0.48 -7.93
CA LEU A 670 -7.70 0.38 -7.93
C LEU A 670 -6.84 0.17 -6.67
N ALA A 671 -7.45 0.12 -5.48
CA ALA A 671 -6.73 -0.16 -4.25
C ALA A 671 -6.05 -1.54 -4.27
N GLN A 672 -6.70 -2.55 -4.86
CA GLN A 672 -6.12 -3.88 -5.02
C GLN A 672 -4.93 -3.87 -6.00
N ALA A 673 -5.04 -3.17 -7.14
CA ALA A 673 -3.94 -3.03 -8.09
C ALA A 673 -2.74 -2.33 -7.46
N MET A 674 -2.97 -1.23 -6.72
CA MET A 674 -1.94 -0.52 -5.98
C MET A 674 -1.31 -1.38 -4.88
N CYS A 675 -2.11 -2.16 -4.14
CA CYS A 675 -1.63 -3.11 -3.13
C CYS A 675 -0.58 -4.06 -3.72
N LYS A 676 -0.87 -4.66 -4.87
CA LYS A 676 0.06 -5.58 -5.56
C LYS A 676 1.31 -4.87 -6.07
N VAL A 677 1.16 -3.73 -6.77
CA VAL A 677 2.28 -2.97 -7.34
C VAL A 677 3.22 -2.45 -6.28
N LEU A 678 2.68 -1.90 -5.19
CA LEU A 678 3.49 -1.40 -4.07
C LEU A 678 4.18 -2.54 -3.32
N ALA A 679 3.53 -3.70 -3.19
CA ALA A 679 4.16 -4.89 -2.58
C ALA A 679 5.35 -5.36 -3.41
N ASP A 680 5.19 -5.45 -4.74
CA ASP A 680 6.27 -5.86 -5.64
C ASP A 680 7.44 -4.87 -5.68
N LYS A 681 7.14 -3.56 -5.64
CA LYS A 681 8.11 -2.47 -5.48
C LYS A 681 8.89 -2.55 -4.16
N GLY A 682 8.33 -3.16 -3.11
CA GLY A 682 8.93 -3.24 -1.77
C GLY A 682 8.43 -2.18 -0.78
N ASP A 683 7.41 -1.39 -1.14
CA ASP A 683 6.80 -0.35 -0.31
C ASP A 683 5.76 -0.94 0.67
N GLY A 684 6.21 -1.85 1.54
CA GLY A 684 5.33 -2.75 2.31
C GLY A 684 4.23 -2.09 3.16
N VAL A 685 4.51 -0.97 3.85
CA VAL A 685 3.50 -0.27 4.65
C VAL A 685 2.36 0.24 3.77
N PHE A 686 2.70 0.79 2.60
CA PHE A 686 1.73 1.37 1.67
C PHE A 686 1.00 0.31 0.89
N ALA A 687 1.70 -0.76 0.51
CA ALA A 687 1.08 -1.95 -0.02
C ALA A 687 -0.04 -2.42 0.93
N LEU A 688 0.29 -2.71 2.19
CA LEU A 688 -0.68 -3.16 3.19
C LEU A 688 -1.80 -2.16 3.43
N ALA A 689 -1.51 -0.85 3.44
CA ALA A 689 -2.55 0.16 3.56
C ALA A 689 -3.56 0.10 2.40
N GLN A 690 -3.09 -0.08 1.16
CA GLN A 690 -3.97 -0.26 0.01
C GLN A 690 -4.70 -1.61 0.06
N CYS A 691 -4.06 -2.69 0.51
CA CYS A 691 -4.72 -4.00 0.66
C CYS A 691 -5.86 -3.91 1.69
N VAL A 692 -5.61 -3.25 2.82
CA VAL A 692 -6.61 -2.97 3.87
C VAL A 692 -7.78 -2.13 3.34
N ARG A 693 -7.48 -1.12 2.53
CA ARG A 693 -8.50 -0.28 1.88
C ARG A 693 -9.32 -1.08 0.87
N ALA A 694 -8.67 -1.87 0.03
CA ALA A 694 -9.33 -2.76 -0.93
C ALA A 694 -10.28 -3.73 -0.21
N LEU A 695 -9.83 -4.33 0.89
CA LEU A 695 -10.66 -5.22 1.70
C LEU A 695 -11.88 -4.51 2.29
N ALA A 696 -11.71 -3.32 2.87
CA ALA A 696 -12.83 -2.57 3.45
C ALA A 696 -13.88 -2.20 2.39
N LEU A 697 -13.44 -1.76 1.21
CA LEU A 697 -14.32 -1.45 0.09
C LEU A 697 -15.02 -2.70 -0.45
N ALA A 698 -14.30 -3.82 -0.56
CA ALA A 698 -14.87 -5.08 -1.03
C ALA A 698 -15.94 -5.61 -0.06
N GLN A 699 -15.68 -5.56 1.25
CA GLN A 699 -16.66 -5.96 2.27
C GLN A 699 -17.90 -5.06 2.25
N ALA A 700 -17.73 -3.76 2.05
CA ALA A 700 -18.85 -2.83 1.97
C ALA A 700 -19.71 -3.05 0.72
N ARG A 701 -19.10 -3.37 -0.43
CA ARG A 701 -19.81 -3.54 -1.71
C ARG A 701 -20.41 -4.94 -1.89
N TRP A 702 -19.66 -5.99 -1.62
CA TRP A 702 -20.06 -7.39 -1.92
C TRP A 702 -20.30 -8.24 -0.67
N GLY A 703 -20.08 -7.71 0.53
CA GLY A 703 -20.22 -8.45 1.79
C GLY A 703 -18.96 -9.21 2.20
N PRO A 704 -18.85 -9.63 3.47
CA PRO A 704 -17.64 -10.18 4.06
C PRO A 704 -17.23 -11.54 3.47
N ASP A 705 -18.17 -12.31 2.96
CA ASP A 705 -17.88 -13.67 2.51
C ASP A 705 -17.90 -13.82 0.99
N SER A 706 -17.89 -12.75 0.20
CA SER A 706 -17.90 -12.88 -1.27
C SER A 706 -16.54 -13.30 -1.85
N LEU A 707 -16.53 -13.90 -3.04
CA LEU A 707 -15.29 -14.15 -3.80
C LEU A 707 -14.49 -12.88 -4.10
N HIS A 708 -15.14 -11.71 -4.22
CA HIS A 708 -14.46 -10.42 -4.35
C HIS A 708 -13.69 -10.06 -3.06
N THR A 709 -14.30 -10.31 -1.91
CA THR A 709 -13.67 -10.11 -0.60
C THR A 709 -12.54 -11.13 -0.35
N ALA A 710 -12.68 -12.37 -0.82
CA ALA A 710 -11.61 -13.36 -0.79
C ALA A 710 -10.37 -12.90 -1.58
N ARG A 711 -10.53 -12.30 -2.77
CA ARG A 711 -9.42 -11.72 -3.55
C ARG A 711 -8.71 -10.60 -2.77
N ALA A 712 -9.45 -9.76 -2.05
CA ALA A 712 -8.86 -8.73 -1.21
C ALA A 712 -8.13 -9.30 0.02
N HIS A 713 -8.66 -10.34 0.67
CA HIS A 713 -7.97 -11.08 1.73
C HIS A 713 -6.68 -11.73 1.21
N GLN A 714 -6.70 -12.34 0.03
CA GLN A 714 -5.52 -12.94 -0.59
C GLN A 714 -4.45 -11.88 -0.85
N ALA A 715 -4.82 -10.72 -1.39
CA ALA A 715 -3.89 -9.61 -1.61
C ALA A 715 -3.28 -9.11 -0.30
N LEU A 716 -4.08 -9.00 0.77
CA LEU A 716 -3.60 -8.64 2.10
C LEU A 716 -2.65 -9.70 2.69
N GLY A 717 -2.99 -10.98 2.55
CA GLY A 717 -2.16 -12.12 2.98
C GLY A 717 -0.80 -12.13 2.27
N MET A 718 -0.79 -11.93 0.94
CA MET A 718 0.44 -11.77 0.16
C MET A 718 1.27 -10.56 0.63
N GLY A 719 0.62 -9.44 0.93
CA GLY A 719 1.30 -8.26 1.49
C GLY A 719 1.96 -8.54 2.85
N TYR A 720 1.28 -9.25 3.75
CA TYR A 720 1.87 -9.63 5.04
C TYR A 720 3.01 -10.63 4.86
N PHE A 721 2.84 -11.60 3.96
CA PHE A 721 3.86 -12.58 3.63
C PHE A 721 5.14 -11.92 3.12
N ALA A 722 5.04 -10.98 2.18
CA ALA A 722 6.18 -10.24 1.63
C ALA A 722 6.95 -9.42 2.69
N LEU A 723 6.34 -9.15 3.84
CA LEU A 723 6.92 -8.40 4.94
C LEU A 723 7.40 -9.28 6.10
N GLY A 724 7.39 -10.61 5.92
CA GLY A 724 7.76 -11.56 6.96
C GLY A 724 6.75 -11.67 8.11
N ARG A 725 5.53 -11.14 7.94
CA ARG A 725 4.44 -11.19 8.94
C ARG A 725 3.58 -12.43 8.71
N TYR A 726 4.21 -13.59 8.89
CA TYR A 726 3.63 -14.87 8.47
C TYR A 726 2.39 -15.28 9.28
N ALA A 727 2.30 -14.93 10.57
CA ALA A 727 1.13 -15.26 11.38
C ALA A 727 -0.12 -14.49 10.91
N GLU A 728 0.05 -13.21 10.55
CA GLU A 728 -1.01 -12.40 9.96
C GLU A 728 -1.35 -12.89 8.55
N ALA A 729 -0.35 -13.25 7.73
CA ALA A 729 -0.57 -13.82 6.41
C ALA A 729 -1.40 -15.12 6.47
N GLU A 730 -1.06 -16.02 7.39
CA GLU A 730 -1.79 -17.27 7.62
C GLU A 730 -3.25 -17.01 7.96
N ALA A 731 -3.53 -16.08 8.88
CA ALA A 731 -4.89 -15.72 9.25
C ALA A 731 -5.71 -15.19 8.06
N GLU A 732 -5.11 -14.40 7.17
CA GLU A 732 -5.79 -13.94 5.96
C GLU A 732 -6.01 -15.07 4.95
N PHE A 733 -4.99 -15.91 4.71
CA PHE A 733 -5.12 -17.03 3.77
C PHE A 733 -6.12 -18.09 4.24
N THR A 734 -6.25 -18.35 5.54
CA THR A 734 -7.30 -19.24 6.09
C THR A 734 -8.71 -18.70 5.83
N ARG A 735 -8.90 -17.37 5.83
CA ARG A 735 -10.20 -16.77 5.44
C ARG A 735 -10.50 -17.00 3.97
N VAL A 736 -9.48 -16.86 3.11
CA VAL A 736 -9.61 -17.17 1.67
C VAL A 736 -9.95 -18.64 1.48
N GLU A 737 -9.23 -19.55 2.13
CA GLU A 737 -9.49 -21.01 2.10
C GLU A 737 -10.93 -21.32 2.49
N THR A 738 -11.45 -20.69 3.55
CA THR A 738 -12.84 -20.86 4.01
C THR A 738 -13.85 -20.43 2.93
N ILE A 739 -13.67 -19.25 2.32
CA ILE A 739 -14.59 -18.73 1.30
C ILE A 739 -14.52 -19.59 0.04
N VAL A 740 -13.31 -19.95 -0.42
CA VAL A 740 -13.10 -20.77 -1.62
C VAL A 740 -13.65 -22.18 -1.44
N ALA A 741 -13.44 -22.81 -0.28
CA ALA A 741 -14.00 -24.13 0.03
C ALA A 741 -15.53 -24.13 -0.06
N ARG A 742 -16.19 -23.06 0.42
CA ARG A 742 -17.66 -22.92 0.38
C ARG A 742 -18.17 -22.66 -1.04
N ASP A 743 -17.58 -21.69 -1.75
CA ASP A 743 -18.13 -21.17 -3.01
C ASP A 743 -17.67 -21.94 -4.24
N LYS A 744 -16.47 -22.54 -4.20
CA LYS A 744 -15.88 -23.29 -5.31
C LYS A 744 -15.74 -24.79 -4.99
N GLY A 745 -15.50 -25.15 -3.73
CA GLY A 745 -15.32 -26.53 -3.27
C GLY A 745 -13.85 -26.88 -3.03
N GLU A 746 -13.59 -27.86 -2.16
CA GLU A 746 -12.22 -28.28 -1.79
C GLU A 746 -11.44 -28.96 -2.93
N HIS A 747 -12.14 -29.47 -3.94
CA HIS A 747 -11.52 -30.06 -5.13
C HIS A 747 -11.22 -29.01 -6.21
N HIS A 748 -11.52 -27.73 -5.98
CA HIS A 748 -11.30 -26.68 -6.96
C HIS A 748 -9.81 -26.27 -7.03
N PRO A 749 -9.26 -25.95 -8.21
CA PRO A 749 -7.86 -25.51 -8.35
C PRO A 749 -7.45 -24.35 -7.42
N ASP A 750 -8.28 -23.31 -7.29
CA ASP A 750 -8.05 -22.21 -6.33
C ASP A 750 -7.90 -22.66 -4.87
N TYR A 751 -8.56 -23.75 -4.46
CA TYR A 751 -8.40 -24.30 -3.12
C TYR A 751 -6.98 -24.87 -2.92
N ALA A 752 -6.44 -25.52 -3.95
CA ALA A 752 -5.06 -25.97 -3.92
C ALA A 752 -4.07 -24.80 -3.98
N GLN A 753 -4.37 -23.75 -4.75
CA GLN A 753 -3.53 -22.54 -4.81
C GLN A 753 -3.43 -21.83 -3.45
N ILE A 754 -4.53 -21.66 -2.71
CA ILE A 754 -4.47 -21.08 -1.37
C ILE A 754 -3.76 -22.02 -0.37
N GLY A 755 -3.90 -23.33 -0.56
CA GLY A 755 -3.13 -24.34 0.16
C GLY A 755 -1.62 -24.20 -0.04
N ASN A 756 -1.16 -23.89 -1.26
CA ASN A 756 0.25 -23.59 -1.56
C ASN A 756 0.72 -22.36 -0.78
N ALA A 757 -0.10 -21.29 -0.74
CA ALA A 757 0.25 -20.08 -0.01
C ALA A 757 0.36 -20.31 1.51
N LEU A 758 -0.56 -21.09 2.08
CA LEU A 758 -0.49 -21.51 3.48
C LEU A 758 0.71 -22.43 3.77
N SER A 759 1.10 -23.27 2.81
CA SER A 759 2.27 -24.15 2.94
C SER A 759 3.58 -23.36 2.97
N ALA A 760 3.71 -22.39 2.08
CA ALA A 760 4.83 -21.45 2.10
C ALA A 760 4.86 -20.61 3.38
N THR A 761 3.71 -20.16 3.87
CA THR A 761 3.61 -19.43 5.14
C THR A 761 4.05 -20.29 6.33
N CYS A 762 3.59 -21.56 6.40
CA CYS A 762 4.05 -22.54 7.38
C CYS A 762 5.58 -22.70 7.32
N TYR A 763 6.12 -22.88 6.11
CA TYR A 763 7.55 -23.09 5.90
C TYR A 763 8.38 -21.97 6.54
N HIS A 764 8.01 -20.71 6.34
CA HIS A 764 8.74 -19.61 6.95
C HIS A 764 8.52 -19.47 8.47
N GLN A 765 7.41 -19.96 9.01
CA GLN A 765 7.17 -19.95 10.46
C GLN A 765 7.87 -21.10 11.21
N HIS A 766 7.97 -22.27 10.58
CA HIS A 766 8.28 -23.52 11.27
C HIS A 766 9.43 -24.32 10.62
N GLY A 767 9.91 -23.89 9.45
CA GLY A 767 10.97 -24.54 8.67
C GLY A 767 10.48 -25.68 7.77
N ALA A 768 11.36 -26.11 6.85
CA ALA A 768 11.08 -27.12 5.83
C ALA A 768 10.52 -28.45 6.38
N SER A 769 11.17 -29.02 7.39
CA SER A 769 10.79 -30.35 7.89
C SER A 769 9.40 -30.40 8.53
N ALA A 770 8.95 -29.30 9.15
CA ALA A 770 7.66 -29.26 9.84
C ALA A 770 6.47 -29.14 8.87
N CYS A 771 6.70 -28.63 7.65
CA CYS A 771 5.64 -28.28 6.70
C CYS A 771 5.61 -29.17 5.45
N LEU A 772 6.53 -30.14 5.34
CA LEU A 772 6.68 -30.98 4.15
C LEU A 772 5.41 -31.77 3.79
N ASP A 773 4.70 -32.29 4.79
CA ASP A 773 3.45 -33.02 4.58
C ASP A 773 2.35 -32.11 4.02
N ARG A 774 2.36 -30.82 4.40
CA ARG A 774 1.43 -29.82 3.86
C ARG A 774 1.68 -29.58 2.37
N PHE A 775 2.94 -29.41 1.97
CA PHE A 775 3.31 -29.28 0.56
C PHE A 775 2.96 -30.52 -0.25
N ARG A 776 3.24 -31.73 0.26
CA ARG A 776 2.84 -32.99 -0.39
C ARG A 776 1.34 -33.06 -0.58
N ARG A 777 0.56 -32.69 0.44
CA ARG A 777 -0.90 -32.67 0.36
C ARG A 777 -1.41 -31.69 -0.69
N VAL A 778 -0.80 -30.51 -0.82
CA VAL A 778 -1.17 -29.53 -1.85
C VAL A 778 -0.88 -30.07 -3.25
N VAL A 779 0.25 -30.74 -3.46
CA VAL A 779 0.54 -31.41 -4.75
C VAL A 779 -0.52 -32.46 -5.06
N GLU A 780 -0.86 -33.33 -4.11
CA GLU A 780 -1.92 -34.34 -4.28
C GLU A 780 -3.28 -33.74 -4.61
N LEU A 781 -3.69 -32.69 -3.89
CA LEU A 781 -4.95 -31.99 -4.15
C LEU A 781 -4.96 -31.35 -5.54
N THR A 782 -3.84 -30.76 -5.96
CA THR A 782 -3.70 -30.16 -7.29
C THR A 782 -3.78 -31.23 -8.38
N GLU A 783 -3.11 -32.37 -8.19
CA GLU A 783 -3.17 -33.50 -9.13
C GLU A 783 -4.58 -34.12 -9.21
N GLN A 784 -5.32 -34.15 -8.11
CA GLN A 784 -6.71 -34.60 -8.08
C GLN A 784 -7.67 -33.62 -8.77
N ALA A 785 -7.40 -32.32 -8.63
CA ALA A 785 -8.23 -31.26 -9.19
C ALA A 785 -8.00 -31.09 -10.71
N LEU A 786 -6.75 -31.07 -11.14
CA LEU A 786 -6.34 -30.69 -12.50
C LEU A 786 -5.83 -31.86 -13.34
N GLY A 787 -5.60 -33.03 -12.72
CA GLY A 787 -4.89 -34.14 -13.34
C GLY A 787 -3.37 -34.03 -13.19
N THR A 788 -2.66 -35.16 -13.32
CA THR A 788 -1.21 -35.25 -13.06
C THR A 788 -0.33 -34.53 -14.08
N GLU A 789 -0.88 -34.25 -15.25
CA GLU A 789 -0.18 -33.67 -16.38
C GLU A 789 -0.46 -32.17 -16.54
N HIS A 790 -1.21 -31.52 -15.66
CA HIS A 790 -1.59 -30.12 -15.84
C HIS A 790 -0.50 -29.12 -15.42
N GLU A 791 -0.42 -27.97 -16.09
CA GLU A 791 0.55 -26.88 -15.80
C GLU A 791 0.56 -26.45 -14.33
N GLY A 792 -0.59 -26.24 -13.71
CA GLY A 792 -0.71 -25.88 -12.29
C GLY A 792 -0.07 -26.88 -11.31
N VAL A 793 0.14 -28.15 -11.72
CA VAL A 793 0.90 -29.13 -10.94
C VAL A 793 2.39 -28.77 -10.93
N ALA A 794 2.91 -28.16 -12.00
CA ALA A 794 4.31 -27.74 -12.08
C ALA A 794 4.66 -26.71 -11.00
N ASP A 795 3.77 -25.76 -10.71
CA ASP A 795 4.02 -24.69 -9.73
C ASP A 795 4.17 -25.24 -8.31
N VAL A 796 3.17 -26.02 -7.86
CA VAL A 796 3.19 -26.63 -6.52
C VAL A 796 4.30 -27.67 -6.38
N THR A 797 4.66 -28.35 -7.47
CA THR A 797 5.75 -29.33 -7.51
C THR A 797 7.12 -28.64 -7.45
N ASN A 798 7.31 -27.52 -8.16
CA ASN A 798 8.53 -26.73 -8.12
C ASN A 798 8.75 -26.15 -6.71
N ASN A 799 7.70 -25.63 -6.11
CA ASN A 799 7.70 -25.15 -4.73
C ASN A 799 8.07 -26.24 -3.73
N LEU A 800 7.49 -27.44 -3.84
CA LEU A 800 7.87 -28.58 -3.03
C LEU A 800 9.34 -28.98 -3.26
N ALA A 801 9.87 -28.87 -4.48
CA ALA A 801 11.27 -29.18 -4.77
C ALA A 801 12.24 -28.27 -4.00
N ILE A 802 11.94 -26.97 -3.92
CA ILE A 802 12.74 -26.00 -3.15
C ILE A 802 12.77 -26.38 -1.66
N VAL A 803 11.61 -26.69 -1.08
CA VAL A 803 11.50 -27.10 0.33
C VAL A 803 12.23 -28.42 0.59
N LEU A 804 12.20 -29.36 -0.37
CA LEU A 804 12.93 -30.63 -0.28
C LEU A 804 14.45 -30.45 -0.28
N VAL A 805 14.98 -29.43 -0.97
CA VAL A 805 16.43 -29.12 -0.94
C VAL A 805 16.87 -28.79 0.49
N GLU A 806 16.13 -27.93 1.18
CA GLU A 806 16.46 -27.54 2.55
C GLU A 806 16.25 -28.66 3.56
N ALA A 807 15.25 -29.51 3.34
CA ALA A 807 15.07 -30.73 4.12
C ALA A 807 16.17 -31.78 3.87
N GLY A 808 17.10 -31.54 2.93
CA GLY A 808 18.19 -32.45 2.56
C GLY A 808 17.73 -33.66 1.72
N LEU A 809 16.50 -33.64 1.21
CA LEU A 809 15.89 -34.74 0.44
C LEU A 809 16.14 -34.54 -1.07
N LEU A 810 17.42 -34.46 -1.44
CA LEU A 810 17.87 -33.97 -2.76
C LEU A 810 17.39 -34.84 -3.93
N ASP A 811 17.26 -36.15 -3.74
CA ASP A 811 16.77 -37.06 -4.81
C ASP A 811 15.29 -36.87 -5.11
N GLU A 812 14.47 -36.60 -4.09
CA GLU A 812 13.07 -36.25 -4.31
C GLU A 812 12.97 -34.86 -4.95
N ALA A 813 13.76 -33.89 -4.46
CA ALA A 813 13.81 -32.54 -5.02
C ALA A 813 14.12 -32.54 -6.53
N GLU A 814 15.13 -33.29 -6.96
CA GLU A 814 15.50 -33.39 -8.38
C GLU A 814 14.36 -33.97 -9.22
N ARG A 815 13.71 -35.05 -8.76
CA ARG A 815 12.58 -35.66 -9.49
C ARG A 815 11.42 -34.67 -9.63
N ARG A 816 11.11 -33.92 -8.57
CA ARG A 816 10.03 -32.92 -8.55
C ARG A 816 10.35 -31.76 -9.51
N ALA A 817 11.51 -31.13 -9.38
CA ALA A 817 11.89 -30.01 -10.25
C ALA A 817 12.03 -30.42 -11.73
N THR A 818 12.54 -31.62 -12.01
CA THR A 818 12.61 -32.16 -13.39
C THR A 818 11.22 -32.38 -13.98
N ARG A 819 10.26 -32.87 -13.18
CA ARG A 819 8.87 -33.02 -13.63
C ARG A 819 8.23 -31.65 -13.91
N ALA A 820 8.41 -30.68 -13.02
CA ALA A 820 7.91 -29.32 -13.23
C ALA A 820 8.49 -28.69 -14.52
N LEU A 821 9.78 -28.87 -14.77
CA LEU A 821 10.44 -28.43 -16.00
C LEU A 821 9.83 -29.08 -17.24
N ALA A 822 9.59 -30.39 -17.22
CA ALA A 822 9.03 -31.13 -18.35
C ALA A 822 7.60 -30.67 -18.70
N LEU A 823 6.76 -30.45 -17.68
CA LEU A 823 5.40 -29.93 -17.87
C LEU A 823 5.43 -28.53 -18.51
N ARG A 824 6.22 -27.61 -17.96
CA ARG A 824 6.29 -26.22 -18.46
C ARG A 824 6.86 -26.11 -19.87
N ARG A 825 7.87 -26.92 -20.22
CA ARG A 825 8.41 -26.97 -21.59
C ARG A 825 7.39 -27.48 -22.61
N ARG A 826 6.60 -28.48 -22.23
CA ARG A 826 5.56 -29.04 -23.10
C ARG A 826 4.47 -28.01 -23.40
N ASP A 827 4.04 -27.27 -22.38
CA ASP A 827 2.86 -26.39 -22.48
C ASP A 827 3.20 -25.00 -23.04
N TYR A 828 4.38 -24.46 -22.71
CA TYR A 828 4.74 -23.08 -23.07
C TYR A 828 5.98 -22.94 -23.94
N GLY A 829 6.69 -24.04 -24.21
CA GLY A 829 7.99 -24.01 -24.88
C GLY A 829 9.14 -23.61 -23.96
N ASP A 830 10.35 -23.55 -24.52
CA ASP A 830 11.60 -23.39 -23.77
C ASP A 830 11.83 -21.96 -23.24
N ASP A 831 11.25 -20.95 -23.88
CA ASP A 831 11.50 -19.55 -23.54
C ASP A 831 10.55 -19.03 -22.43
N HIS A 832 9.65 -19.85 -21.88
CA HIS A 832 8.68 -19.38 -20.89
C HIS A 832 9.33 -19.07 -19.52
N PRO A 833 8.94 -17.99 -18.80
CA PRO A 833 9.51 -17.67 -17.48
C PRO A 833 9.45 -18.82 -16.47
N GLY A 834 8.39 -19.64 -16.52
CA GLY A 834 8.28 -20.82 -15.65
C GLY A 834 9.34 -21.89 -15.94
N VAL A 835 9.84 -22.00 -17.17
CA VAL A 835 11.01 -22.86 -17.48
C VAL A 835 12.24 -22.34 -16.75
N GLY A 836 12.45 -21.02 -16.78
CA GLY A 836 13.49 -20.35 -15.98
C GLY A 836 13.39 -20.69 -14.50
N ALA A 837 12.20 -20.63 -13.90
CA ALA A 837 11.98 -20.99 -12.50
C ALA A 837 12.38 -22.44 -12.19
N SER A 838 11.99 -23.40 -13.04
CA SER A 838 12.33 -24.82 -12.85
C SER A 838 13.82 -25.10 -13.04
N LEU A 839 14.47 -24.42 -14.00
CA LEU A 839 15.93 -24.51 -14.20
C LEU A 839 16.68 -24.01 -12.98
N VAL A 840 16.23 -22.90 -12.40
CA VAL A 840 16.88 -22.36 -11.21
C VAL A 840 16.62 -23.24 -9.97
N ALA A 841 15.43 -23.84 -9.83
CA ALA A 841 15.19 -24.83 -8.78
C ALA A 841 16.14 -26.05 -8.93
N LEU A 842 16.37 -26.53 -10.15
CA LEU A 842 17.37 -27.57 -10.43
C LEU A 842 18.81 -27.08 -10.15
N ALA A 843 19.10 -25.81 -10.37
CA ALA A 843 20.39 -25.21 -9.99
C ALA A 843 20.60 -25.27 -8.47
N SER A 844 19.57 -24.97 -7.67
CA SER A 844 19.61 -25.13 -6.20
C SER A 844 19.87 -26.59 -5.79
N VAL A 845 19.19 -27.55 -6.44
CA VAL A 845 19.43 -28.99 -6.19
C VAL A 845 20.89 -29.37 -6.49
N ALA A 846 21.40 -28.97 -7.66
CA ALA A 846 22.78 -29.25 -8.08
C ALA A 846 23.80 -28.59 -7.13
N GLN A 847 23.55 -27.34 -6.71
CA GLN A 847 24.40 -26.62 -5.75
C GLN A 847 24.44 -27.34 -4.40
N ALA A 848 23.30 -27.79 -3.88
CA ALA A 848 23.22 -28.53 -2.61
C ALA A 848 23.95 -29.88 -2.66
N ARG A 849 24.05 -30.51 -3.84
CA ARG A 849 24.87 -31.71 -4.07
C ARG A 849 26.35 -31.43 -4.27
N GLY A 850 26.75 -30.18 -4.42
CA GLY A 850 28.12 -29.79 -4.78
C GLY A 850 28.46 -29.96 -6.27
N GLU A 851 27.46 -30.18 -7.13
CA GLU A 851 27.60 -30.26 -8.59
C GLU A 851 27.68 -28.84 -9.20
N LEU A 852 28.65 -28.05 -8.74
CA LEU A 852 28.66 -26.60 -8.93
C LEU A 852 28.70 -26.15 -10.41
N GLN A 853 29.37 -26.89 -11.29
CA GLN A 853 29.39 -26.59 -12.73
C GLN A 853 28.02 -26.78 -13.38
N ARG A 854 27.29 -27.83 -12.98
CA ARG A 854 25.92 -28.07 -13.43
C ARG A 854 24.99 -26.99 -12.90
N ALA A 855 25.15 -26.60 -11.63
CA ALA A 855 24.39 -25.51 -11.02
C ALA A 855 24.59 -24.18 -11.77
N ALA A 856 25.83 -23.83 -12.13
CA ALA A 856 26.13 -22.62 -12.88
C ALA A 856 25.47 -22.62 -14.27
N THR A 857 25.53 -23.76 -14.98
CA THR A 857 24.91 -23.89 -16.32
C THR A 857 23.40 -23.70 -16.25
N LEU A 858 22.74 -24.38 -15.31
CA LEU A 858 21.28 -24.27 -15.11
C LEU A 858 20.86 -22.86 -14.70
N ASN A 859 21.61 -22.21 -13.82
CA ASN A 859 21.34 -20.82 -13.39
C ASN A 859 21.53 -19.83 -14.55
N ASP A 860 22.57 -19.97 -15.37
CA ASP A 860 22.82 -19.11 -16.53
C ASP A 860 21.72 -19.26 -17.61
N GLU A 861 21.23 -20.50 -17.86
CA GLU A 861 20.09 -20.75 -18.74
C GLU A 861 18.81 -20.07 -18.22
N GLY A 862 18.51 -20.22 -16.94
CA GLY A 862 17.37 -19.56 -16.30
C GLY A 862 17.47 -18.03 -16.33
N LEU A 863 18.68 -17.49 -16.09
CA LEU A 863 18.95 -16.05 -16.16
C LEU A 863 18.74 -15.49 -17.56
N ALA A 864 19.15 -16.22 -18.60
CA ALA A 864 18.95 -15.84 -19.99
C ALA A 864 17.45 -15.74 -20.32
N ILE A 865 16.65 -16.74 -19.92
CA ILE A 865 15.19 -16.74 -20.10
C ILE A 865 14.56 -15.54 -19.40
N TYR A 866 14.91 -15.26 -18.14
CA TYR A 866 14.34 -14.12 -17.42
C TYR A 866 14.73 -12.78 -18.04
N ARG A 867 15.97 -12.61 -18.50
CA ARG A 867 16.39 -11.37 -19.17
C ARG A 867 15.62 -11.13 -20.46
N ASP A 868 15.38 -12.18 -21.24
CA ASP A 868 14.67 -12.08 -22.52
C ASP A 868 13.17 -11.82 -22.31
N THR A 869 12.53 -12.59 -21.44
CA THR A 869 11.07 -12.56 -21.27
C THR A 869 10.55 -11.50 -20.33
N ARG A 870 11.26 -11.22 -19.23
CA ARG A 870 10.85 -10.23 -18.21
C ARG A 870 11.59 -8.91 -18.37
N GLY A 871 12.64 -8.89 -19.17
CA GLY A 871 13.54 -7.76 -19.30
C GLY A 871 14.64 -7.73 -18.24
N PRO A 872 15.73 -6.98 -18.48
CA PRO A 872 16.91 -6.97 -17.61
C PRO A 872 16.68 -6.28 -16.26
N ARG A 873 15.61 -5.50 -16.13
CA ARG A 873 15.27 -4.76 -14.90
C ARG A 873 14.17 -5.45 -14.08
N HIS A 874 14.11 -6.77 -14.13
CA HIS A 874 13.11 -7.53 -13.38
C HIS A 874 13.69 -8.08 -12.07
N PRO A 875 12.93 -8.10 -10.97
CA PRO A 875 13.40 -8.69 -9.72
C PRO A 875 13.86 -10.17 -9.80
N ASP A 876 13.27 -11.00 -10.68
CA ASP A 876 13.72 -12.38 -10.88
C ASP A 876 15.13 -12.46 -11.49
N VAL A 877 15.52 -11.46 -12.28
CA VAL A 877 16.90 -11.32 -12.78
C VAL A 877 17.83 -11.03 -11.61
N ALA A 878 17.45 -10.12 -10.69
CA ALA A 878 18.26 -9.80 -9.51
C ALA A 878 18.48 -11.03 -8.62
N ALA A 879 17.43 -11.78 -8.32
CA ALA A 879 17.50 -13.01 -7.52
C ALA A 879 18.35 -14.10 -8.20
N THR A 880 18.18 -14.28 -9.51
CA THR A 880 18.96 -15.30 -10.26
C THR A 880 20.45 -14.92 -10.33
N LEU A 881 20.76 -13.62 -10.47
CA LEU A 881 22.13 -13.09 -10.37
C LEU A 881 22.74 -13.30 -8.97
N HIS A 882 21.95 -13.09 -7.91
CA HIS A 882 22.39 -13.35 -6.53
C HIS A 882 22.82 -14.81 -6.35
N GLN A 883 21.96 -15.74 -6.78
CA GLN A 883 22.26 -17.18 -6.71
C GLN A 883 23.48 -17.54 -7.58
N GLY A 884 23.54 -17.03 -8.81
CA GLY A 884 24.67 -17.24 -9.72
C GLY A 884 25.99 -16.78 -9.13
N ALA A 885 26.00 -15.61 -8.49
CA ALA A 885 27.18 -15.08 -7.82
C ALA A 885 27.66 -15.99 -6.66
N SER A 886 26.73 -16.55 -5.89
CA SER A 886 27.03 -17.53 -4.85
C SER A 886 27.62 -18.83 -5.42
N ILE A 887 27.02 -19.37 -6.49
CA ILE A 887 27.50 -20.58 -7.17
C ILE A 887 28.92 -20.37 -7.71
N ARG A 888 29.17 -19.25 -8.39
CA ARG A 888 30.49 -18.90 -8.94
C ARG A 888 31.54 -18.70 -7.87
N LEU A 889 31.18 -18.10 -6.73
CA LEU A 889 32.07 -17.97 -5.60
C LEU A 889 32.47 -19.35 -5.06
N ALA A 890 31.52 -20.28 -4.94
CA ALA A 890 31.79 -21.65 -4.53
C ALA A 890 32.65 -22.44 -5.55
N LEU A 891 32.52 -22.12 -6.85
CA LEU A 891 33.38 -22.64 -7.92
C LEU A 891 34.82 -22.10 -7.88
N GLY A 892 35.06 -21.02 -7.14
CA GLY A 892 36.31 -20.26 -7.18
C GLY A 892 36.41 -19.27 -8.34
N ASP A 893 35.35 -19.10 -9.15
CA ASP A 893 35.23 -18.06 -10.17
C ASP A 893 34.90 -16.70 -9.51
N ARG A 894 35.90 -16.12 -8.84
CA ARG A 894 35.74 -14.83 -8.14
C ARG A 894 35.38 -13.68 -9.09
N ALA A 895 35.88 -13.70 -10.31
CA ALA A 895 35.62 -12.65 -11.29
C ALA A 895 34.15 -12.66 -11.72
N GLY A 896 33.62 -13.83 -12.08
CA GLY A 896 32.21 -13.99 -12.41
C GLY A 896 31.28 -13.73 -11.22
N ALA A 897 31.66 -14.20 -10.02
CA ALA A 897 30.92 -13.91 -8.80
C ALA A 897 30.82 -12.40 -8.52
N ARG A 898 31.93 -11.67 -8.66
CA ARG A 898 31.96 -10.21 -8.49
C ARG A 898 31.07 -9.51 -9.50
N ALA A 899 31.12 -9.92 -10.77
CA ALA A 899 30.33 -9.33 -11.83
C ALA A 899 28.82 -9.47 -11.53
N GLN A 900 28.35 -10.70 -11.25
CA GLN A 900 26.94 -10.96 -10.97
C GLN A 900 26.47 -10.31 -9.66
N ALA A 901 27.28 -10.31 -8.59
CA ALA A 901 26.92 -9.66 -7.33
C ALA A 901 26.83 -8.12 -7.46
N THR A 902 27.69 -7.52 -8.30
CA THR A 902 27.65 -6.08 -8.58
C THR A 902 26.38 -5.72 -9.33
N GLU A 903 26.08 -6.47 -10.41
CA GLU A 903 24.88 -6.27 -11.22
C GLU A 903 23.60 -6.45 -10.39
N ALA A 904 23.52 -7.51 -9.57
CA ALA A 904 22.40 -7.73 -8.67
C ALA A 904 22.23 -6.57 -7.67
N LEU A 905 23.31 -6.03 -7.11
CA LEU A 905 23.25 -4.92 -6.15
C LEU A 905 22.82 -3.61 -6.80
N GLU A 906 23.27 -3.34 -8.02
CA GLU A 906 22.83 -2.18 -8.81
C GLU A 906 21.34 -2.28 -9.13
N LEU A 907 20.90 -3.44 -9.62
CA LEU A 907 19.50 -3.69 -9.93
C LEU A 907 18.61 -3.60 -8.67
N ALA A 908 19.06 -4.17 -7.55
CA ALA A 908 18.36 -4.06 -6.27
C ALA A 908 18.20 -2.61 -5.80
N ARG A 909 19.20 -1.74 -6.05
CA ARG A 909 19.10 -0.30 -5.76
C ARG A 909 18.12 0.40 -6.69
N GLU A 910 18.17 0.11 -7.98
CA GLU A 910 17.27 0.70 -8.97
C GLU A 910 15.80 0.34 -8.72
N LEU A 911 15.54 -0.91 -8.32
CA LEU A 911 14.20 -1.41 -8.01
C LEU A 911 13.71 -0.98 -6.62
N GLY A 912 14.54 -0.29 -5.83
CA GLY A 912 14.18 0.13 -4.47
C GLY A 912 14.06 -1.03 -3.48
N ARG A 913 14.75 -2.15 -3.72
CA ARG A 913 14.67 -3.36 -2.87
C ARG A 913 15.13 -3.07 -1.43
N PRO A 914 14.61 -3.80 -0.43
CA PRO A 914 14.96 -3.59 0.97
C PRO A 914 16.47 -3.61 1.23
N ARG A 915 16.93 -2.82 2.22
CA ARG A 915 18.36 -2.73 2.57
C ARG A 915 18.98 -4.08 2.95
N VAL A 916 18.20 -4.99 3.53
CA VAL A 916 18.66 -6.33 3.94
C VAL A 916 19.16 -7.11 2.72
N GLU A 917 18.36 -7.17 1.65
CA GLU A 917 18.72 -7.80 0.37
C GLU A 917 20.00 -7.14 -0.21
N GLN A 918 20.08 -5.81 -0.14
CA GLN A 918 21.29 -5.09 -0.58
C GLN A 918 22.52 -5.36 0.29
N ASP A 919 22.35 -5.58 1.60
CA ASP A 919 23.44 -5.87 2.54
C ASP A 919 23.98 -7.30 2.35
N GLU A 920 23.12 -8.24 2.00
CA GLU A 920 23.51 -9.60 1.61
C GLU A 920 24.36 -9.59 0.34
N LEU A 921 23.93 -8.86 -0.68
CA LEU A 921 24.70 -8.67 -1.91
C LEU A 921 26.04 -7.96 -1.67
N ARG A 922 26.11 -6.99 -0.75
CA ARG A 922 27.38 -6.36 -0.33
C ARG A 922 28.29 -7.35 0.38
N THR A 923 27.72 -8.22 1.21
CA THR A 923 28.47 -9.27 1.92
C THR A 923 29.06 -10.27 0.92
N LEU A 924 28.25 -10.69 -0.06
CA LEU A 924 28.70 -11.56 -1.14
C LEU A 924 29.80 -10.89 -1.97
N LEU A 925 29.62 -9.63 -2.33
CA LEU A 925 30.62 -8.84 -3.06
C LEU A 925 31.95 -8.75 -2.29
N ALA A 926 31.91 -8.46 -0.99
CA ALA A 926 33.11 -8.43 -0.14
C ALA A 926 33.82 -9.79 -0.09
N ALA A 927 33.08 -10.90 -0.11
CA ALA A 927 33.66 -12.24 -0.14
C ALA A 927 34.41 -12.54 -1.45
N THR A 928 34.11 -11.84 -2.55
CA THR A 928 34.85 -11.97 -3.82
C THR A 928 36.22 -11.29 -3.81
N GLU A 929 36.46 -10.36 -2.88
CA GLU A 929 37.71 -9.58 -2.78
C GLU A 929 38.80 -10.28 -1.97
N HIS A 930 38.47 -11.39 -1.32
CA HIS A 930 39.35 -12.16 -0.44
C HIS A 930 39.58 -13.56 -1.00
#